data_AF-A0A4Q6GUA4-F1
#
_entry.id   AF-A0A4Q6GUA4-F1
#
_cell.length_a   1.000
_cell.length_b   1.000
_cell.length_c   1.000
_cell.angle_alpha   90.00
_cell.angle_beta   90.00
_cell.angle_gamma   90.00
#
_symmetry.space_group_name_H-M   'P 1'
#
loop_
_entity.id
_entity.type
_entity.pdbx_description
1 polymer ?
#
loop_
_entity_poly.entity_id
_entity_poly.type
_entity_poly.pdbx_seq_one_letter_code
_entity_poly.pdbx_strand_id
1 'polypeptide(L)'
;VWQAANGSVVGQVRSAAGAAQGAVFAVTSSADSATEGTPAIAALSGGRSVVAYTSTDGAGTRIAYRVVDANGNPGVEVVVSGASLDAAMPDVVALHDGSFAIAWRSAGQVHVRTVDASGNAVGSEQVYGTLGTAFSPSIAAAANGYVVAWGELDDGNVYVAQAGGTPILVSGDGLAASIATAAPQPAVTALAGGGFVVTWDSYANSPWSFASSDIFFQRFDAAGNRLGDMTQANLGAGGGRFETTTVALAEGGFIIAWQSQGGDFDGNGVFGRRFGADGAALDASEFAINEMRQGDQANPVLTALANGGFAAAWIDTQANGSVQVETRVLGGLEPPPVATAPAPAPAPAPAPVPAPAPAPAPAPAPAPAPAPVTPGGSGSPASGTQTGGGAAATSYGSQLGDVFAAQAGNQLTDGMGGIDTIYYAGRKSAYGVTLGSAGVLVNDFSGFSGTDTLLNVERLQFADTALALDIEGNAGQAYRLYQAALNRVPDKDGLGHWINVLDKGASLAEVARGFMGSAEFMSRFDASTESRFVDLLYQNVLHRAGDASGRSFWIDALVSGAASRERVLADFSESAENKAQLSGALAYGVEYTPTVSGGAGNDAFLAMPGSQKVDGGMGIDVLRYEGARSTFVLAHGAAGITVSDRANGVDTLVNVERLAFADVSVALDIDGHAGQAYRLYQAALNRVPDHAGLGRWIDSLDQGASLAEVARGFMGSQEFIRLYGQSASDAQFVDQLYNNVLHRAGDAEGRQFWIDALSVHHAPREEVLASFSESVENQAQVIGSIQNGIEFTPWG
;
A
#
# COMPACT_ATOMS: atom_id res chain seq x y z
N VAL A 1 5.33 -12.88 34.87
CA VAL A 1 5.15 -12.13 36.13
C VAL A 1 3.75 -11.56 36.14
N TRP A 2 3.11 -11.38 37.30
CA TRP A 2 1.77 -10.82 37.39
C TRP A 2 1.56 -10.10 38.72
N GLN A 3 0.52 -9.26 38.81
CA GLN A 3 0.08 -8.64 40.06
C GLN A 3 -0.80 -9.63 40.84
N ALA A 4 -0.42 -9.96 42.06
CA ALA A 4 -1.21 -10.79 42.96
C ALA A 4 -2.35 -9.98 43.61
N ALA A 5 -3.37 -10.68 44.13
CA ALA A 5 -4.55 -10.06 44.75
C ALA A 5 -4.24 -9.15 45.96
N ASN A 6 -3.07 -9.33 46.59
CA ASN A 6 -2.59 -8.49 47.67
C ASN A 6 -1.86 -7.22 47.19
N GLY A 7 -1.81 -6.97 45.88
CA GLY A 7 -1.14 -5.80 45.28
C GLY A 7 0.36 -5.96 45.08
N SER A 8 0.95 -7.13 45.37
CA SER A 8 2.38 -7.38 45.11
C SER A 8 2.63 -7.93 43.70
N VAL A 9 3.81 -7.68 43.14
CA VAL A 9 4.26 -8.32 41.89
C VAL A 9 4.94 -9.64 42.23
N VAL A 10 4.52 -10.71 41.55
CA VAL A 10 5.05 -12.07 41.74
C VAL A 10 5.47 -12.69 40.39
N GLY A 11 6.31 -13.72 40.48
CA GLY A 11 6.83 -14.45 39.32
C GLY A 11 6.87 -15.95 39.53
N GLN A 12 6.94 -16.70 38.43
CA GLN A 12 7.17 -18.14 38.43
C GLN A 12 8.03 -18.49 37.23
N VAL A 13 9.07 -19.30 37.43
CA VAL A 13 9.88 -19.86 36.34
C VAL A 13 9.15 -21.05 35.75
N ARG A 14 9.14 -21.17 34.41
CA ARG A 14 8.55 -22.31 33.70
C ARG A 14 9.54 -22.86 32.68
N SER A 15 9.50 -24.17 32.45
CA SER A 15 10.30 -24.83 31.43
C SER A 15 9.83 -24.45 30.02
N ALA A 16 10.64 -24.77 29.00
CA ALA A 16 10.25 -24.60 27.60
C ALA A 16 8.97 -25.37 27.21
N ALA A 17 8.59 -26.40 27.98
CA ALA A 17 7.34 -27.14 27.79
C ALA A 17 6.16 -26.53 28.59
N GLY A 18 6.33 -25.36 29.21
CA GLY A 18 5.30 -24.68 30.00
C GLY A 18 5.11 -25.23 31.43
N ALA A 19 5.92 -26.21 31.86
CA ALA A 19 5.80 -26.78 33.21
C ALA A 19 6.45 -25.86 34.26
N ALA A 20 5.78 -25.62 35.38
CA ALA A 20 6.32 -24.82 36.47
C ALA A 20 7.63 -25.41 37.03
N GLN A 21 8.64 -24.57 37.17
CA GLN A 21 9.93 -24.89 37.78
C GLN A 21 10.03 -24.17 39.13
N GLY A 22 9.48 -24.80 40.17
CA GLY A 22 9.48 -24.26 41.53
C GLY A 22 8.21 -23.48 41.89
N ALA A 23 8.23 -22.90 43.09
CA ALA A 23 7.12 -22.13 43.64
C ALA A 23 7.06 -20.72 43.03
N VAL A 24 5.89 -20.10 43.15
CA VAL A 24 5.73 -18.66 42.89
C VAL A 24 6.62 -17.89 43.88
N PHE A 25 7.42 -16.96 43.38
CA PHE A 25 8.29 -16.10 44.17
C PHE A 25 7.79 -14.65 44.13
N ALA A 26 8.05 -13.92 45.20
CA ALA A 26 7.73 -12.50 45.27
C ALA A 26 8.80 -11.67 44.55
N VAL A 27 8.39 -10.73 43.70
CA VAL A 27 9.28 -9.72 43.10
C VAL A 27 9.31 -8.48 43.99
N THR A 28 8.15 -8.06 44.50
CA THR A 28 8.00 -6.97 45.48
C THR A 28 7.64 -7.52 46.85
N SER A 29 7.93 -6.78 47.92
CA SER A 29 7.45 -7.12 49.26
C SER A 29 6.02 -6.63 49.45
N SER A 30 5.25 -7.24 50.34
CA SER A 30 3.97 -6.68 50.80
C SER A 30 4.15 -5.78 52.05
N ALA A 31 5.37 -5.29 52.29
CA ALA A 31 5.79 -4.71 53.58
C ALA A 31 5.92 -3.18 53.52
N ASP A 32 6.13 -2.66 52.32
CA ASP A 32 5.90 -1.29 51.91
C ASP A 32 4.40 -1.06 51.78
N SER A 33 3.90 0.07 52.28
CA SER A 33 2.49 0.45 52.16
C SER A 33 2.09 0.86 50.74
N ALA A 34 2.89 0.47 49.74
CA ALA A 34 2.68 0.78 48.35
C ALA A 34 1.84 -0.30 47.68
N THR A 35 1.06 0.11 46.68
CA THR A 35 0.38 -0.81 45.77
C THR A 35 1.24 -0.90 44.50
N GLU A 36 1.73 -2.09 44.17
CA GLU A 36 2.47 -2.33 42.94
C GLU A 36 1.60 -2.96 41.85
N GLY A 37 1.82 -2.61 40.59
CA GLY A 37 0.99 -3.11 39.50
C GLY A 37 1.64 -3.02 38.12
N THR A 38 0.90 -3.50 37.11
CA THR A 38 1.27 -3.43 35.67
C THR A 38 2.71 -3.87 35.38
N PRO A 39 3.13 -5.11 35.75
CA PRO A 39 4.51 -5.51 35.59
C PRO A 39 4.87 -5.85 34.14
N ALA A 40 6.01 -5.36 33.66
CA ALA A 40 6.64 -5.75 32.40
C ALA A 40 7.97 -6.46 32.68
N ILE A 41 8.39 -7.37 31.79
CA ILE A 41 9.58 -8.21 31.98
C ILE A 41 10.40 -8.32 30.70
N ALA A 42 11.73 -8.24 30.83
CA ALA A 42 12.67 -8.57 29.77
C ALA A 42 13.72 -9.56 30.26
N ALA A 43 14.08 -10.52 29.40
CA ALA A 43 15.16 -11.47 29.66
C ALA A 43 16.52 -10.79 29.47
N LEU A 44 17.43 -10.97 30.43
CA LEU A 44 18.80 -10.49 30.38
C LEU A 44 19.78 -11.68 30.21
N SER A 45 21.04 -11.35 29.93
CA SER A 45 22.10 -12.36 29.85
C SER A 45 22.29 -13.11 31.18
N GLY A 46 22.68 -14.39 31.06
CA GLY A 46 22.95 -15.26 32.21
C GLY A 46 21.70 -15.77 32.94
N GLY A 47 20.54 -15.79 32.27
CA GLY A 47 19.27 -16.27 32.84
C GLY A 47 18.62 -15.30 33.82
N ARG A 48 19.14 -14.08 33.94
CA ARG A 48 18.52 -13.01 34.72
C ARG A 48 17.34 -12.40 33.97
N SER A 49 16.50 -11.66 34.67
CA SER A 49 15.43 -10.87 34.07
C SER A 49 15.33 -9.51 34.75
N VAL A 50 14.87 -8.48 34.05
CA VAL A 50 14.44 -7.22 34.66
C VAL A 50 12.91 -7.20 34.70
N VAL A 51 12.35 -6.79 35.85
CA VAL A 51 10.92 -6.61 36.03
C VAL A 51 10.67 -5.14 36.39
N ALA A 52 9.99 -4.41 35.51
CA ALA A 52 9.55 -3.03 35.74
C ALA A 52 8.07 -3.01 36.15
N TYR A 53 7.68 -2.11 37.04
CA TYR A 53 6.32 -2.04 37.59
C TYR A 53 5.99 -0.63 38.10
N THR A 54 4.70 -0.35 38.27
CA THR A 54 4.25 0.83 39.01
C THR A 54 4.35 0.58 40.50
N SER A 55 4.74 1.60 41.28
CA SER A 55 4.73 1.61 42.75
C SER A 55 4.00 2.84 43.22
N THR A 56 2.86 2.66 43.88
CA THR A 56 1.94 3.74 44.26
C THR A 56 1.88 3.86 45.77
N ASP A 57 2.24 5.04 46.31
CA ASP A 57 2.12 5.36 47.74
C ASP A 57 1.34 6.67 47.96
N GLY A 58 1.28 7.15 49.21
CA GLY A 58 0.60 8.40 49.55
C GLY A 58 1.20 9.67 48.90
N ALA A 59 2.35 9.56 48.23
CA ALA A 59 2.98 10.66 47.50
C ALA A 59 2.76 10.59 45.96
N GLY A 60 2.11 9.53 45.46
CA GLY A 60 1.80 9.34 44.04
C GLY A 60 2.38 8.04 43.47
N THR A 61 2.24 7.86 42.15
CA THR A 61 2.74 6.68 41.45
C THR A 61 4.14 6.93 40.89
N ARG A 62 5.01 5.93 40.99
CA ARG A 62 6.35 5.90 40.41
C ARG A 62 6.53 4.67 39.55
N ILE A 63 7.53 4.70 38.67
CA ILE A 63 8.02 3.54 37.96
C ILE A 63 9.27 3.04 38.67
N ALA A 64 9.29 1.75 38.97
CA ALA A 64 10.41 1.08 39.59
C ALA A 64 10.75 -0.21 38.84
N TYR A 65 11.96 -0.72 39.05
CA TYR A 65 12.34 -2.03 38.54
C TYR A 65 13.20 -2.80 39.54
N ARG A 66 13.24 -4.12 39.36
CA ARG A 66 14.18 -5.04 40.03
C ARG A 66 14.79 -5.98 39.00
N VAL A 67 16.06 -6.27 39.16
CA VAL A 67 16.72 -7.36 38.43
C VAL A 67 16.57 -8.63 39.23
N VAL A 68 15.93 -9.64 38.65
CA VAL A 68 15.73 -10.98 39.21
C VAL A 68 16.84 -11.89 38.69
N ASP A 69 17.49 -12.62 39.59
CA ASP A 69 18.51 -13.59 39.19
C ASP A 69 17.91 -14.86 38.55
N ALA A 70 18.78 -15.74 38.03
CA ALA A 70 18.35 -16.97 37.37
C ALA A 70 17.61 -17.97 38.28
N ASN A 71 17.65 -17.77 39.60
CA ASN A 71 16.96 -18.61 40.58
C ASN A 71 15.63 -17.98 41.05
N GLY A 72 15.24 -16.82 40.51
CA GLY A 72 14.02 -16.12 40.92
C GLY A 72 14.20 -15.21 42.14
N ASN A 73 15.43 -14.88 42.55
CA ASN A 73 15.65 -13.95 43.67
C ASN A 73 15.63 -12.49 43.16
N PRO A 74 14.74 -11.62 43.67
CA PRO A 74 14.74 -10.21 43.29
C PRO A 74 15.90 -9.45 43.93
N GLY A 75 16.56 -8.61 43.13
CA GLY A 75 17.55 -7.65 43.60
C GLY A 75 16.95 -6.42 44.30
N VAL A 76 17.77 -5.40 44.46
CA VAL A 76 17.37 -4.10 45.04
C VAL A 76 16.38 -3.40 44.11
N GLU A 77 15.39 -2.75 44.71
CA GLU A 77 14.46 -1.89 43.98
C GLU A 77 15.12 -0.58 43.55
N VAL A 78 14.93 -0.23 42.30
CA VAL A 78 15.40 1.04 41.75
C VAL A 78 14.21 1.80 41.18
N VAL A 79 13.95 2.98 41.74
CA VAL A 79 12.94 3.92 41.26
C VAL A 79 13.56 4.72 40.10
N VAL A 80 12.89 4.70 38.94
CA VAL A 80 13.38 5.33 37.70
C VAL A 80 12.64 6.61 37.35
N SER A 81 11.49 6.88 37.96
CA SER A 81 10.70 8.10 37.75
C SER A 81 10.50 8.91 39.03
N GLY A 82 10.17 10.20 38.86
CA GLY A 82 9.52 10.98 39.92
C GLY A 82 8.11 10.46 40.22
N ALA A 83 7.55 10.87 41.37
CA ALA A 83 6.14 10.61 41.67
C ALA A 83 5.25 11.49 40.78
N SER A 84 4.32 10.86 40.06
CA SER A 84 3.29 11.53 39.27
C SER A 84 1.92 10.90 39.55
N LEU A 85 0.86 11.66 39.29
CA LEU A 85 -0.52 11.16 39.38
C LEU A 85 -0.88 10.25 38.19
N ASP A 86 -0.12 10.30 37.11
CA ASP A 86 -0.39 9.58 35.86
C ASP A 86 0.75 8.65 35.42
N ALA A 87 1.77 8.46 36.27
CA ALA A 87 2.87 7.53 36.00
C ALA A 87 2.32 6.11 35.88
N ALA A 88 2.42 5.50 34.70
CA ALA A 88 1.80 4.21 34.43
C ALA A 88 2.43 3.48 33.24
N MET A 89 1.98 2.23 33.04
CA MET A 89 2.23 1.42 31.84
C MET A 89 3.72 1.28 31.49
N PRO A 90 4.55 0.75 32.42
CA PRO A 90 5.94 0.49 32.10
C PRO A 90 6.03 -0.66 31.07
N ASP A 91 6.89 -0.49 30.08
CA ASP A 91 7.36 -1.56 29.21
C ASP A 91 8.89 -1.60 29.24
N VAL A 92 9.49 -2.78 29.05
CA VAL A 92 10.94 -2.97 29.21
C VAL A 92 11.51 -3.92 28.17
N VAL A 93 12.68 -3.58 27.63
CA VAL A 93 13.38 -4.42 26.65
C VAL A 93 14.88 -4.49 26.92
N ALA A 94 15.47 -5.68 26.73
CA ALA A 94 16.91 -5.88 26.77
C ALA A 94 17.53 -5.47 25.43
N LEU A 95 18.57 -4.63 25.46
CA LEU A 95 19.25 -4.11 24.28
C LEU A 95 20.41 -5.02 23.87
N HIS A 96 20.83 -4.92 22.60
CA HIS A 96 21.88 -5.77 22.03
C HIS A 96 23.26 -5.61 22.69
N ASP A 97 23.51 -4.49 23.38
CA ASP A 97 24.74 -4.23 24.13
C ASP A 97 24.73 -4.78 25.57
N GLY A 98 23.64 -5.46 25.96
CA GLY A 98 23.45 -6.03 27.29
C GLY A 98 22.88 -5.06 28.33
N SER A 99 22.61 -3.81 27.97
CA SER A 99 21.79 -2.87 28.74
C SER A 99 20.30 -3.18 28.58
N PHE A 100 19.41 -2.45 29.25
CA PHE A 100 17.97 -2.50 29.01
C PHE A 100 17.37 -1.08 29.01
N ALA A 101 16.26 -0.91 28.32
CA ALA A 101 15.50 0.35 28.29
C ALA A 101 14.11 0.13 28.87
N ILE A 102 13.67 1.07 29.71
CA ILE A 102 12.32 1.10 30.29
C ILE A 102 11.59 2.29 29.69
N ALA A 103 10.43 2.06 29.08
CA ALA A 103 9.50 3.08 28.63
C ALA A 103 8.33 3.19 29.61
N TRP A 104 7.80 4.38 29.85
CA TRP A 104 6.60 4.57 30.67
C TRP A 104 5.87 5.86 30.30
N ARG A 105 4.60 5.95 30.70
CA ARG A 105 3.82 7.19 30.61
C ARG A 105 4.03 8.03 31.86
N SER A 106 4.25 9.33 31.72
CA SER A 106 4.17 10.32 32.81
C SER A 106 3.92 11.70 32.23
N ALA A 107 3.16 12.55 32.93
CA ALA A 107 2.78 13.89 32.49
C ALA A 107 2.24 13.94 31.04
N GLY A 108 1.49 12.92 30.63
CA GLY A 108 0.97 12.81 29.26
C GLY A 108 2.04 12.57 28.17
N GLN A 109 3.26 12.19 28.54
CA GLN A 109 4.37 11.92 27.61
C GLN A 109 4.91 10.49 27.82
N VAL A 110 5.64 9.99 26.82
CA VAL A 110 6.42 8.75 26.91
C VAL A 110 7.82 9.07 27.35
N HIS A 111 8.22 8.53 28.49
CA HIS A 111 9.57 8.64 29.01
C HIS A 111 10.32 7.34 28.77
N VAL A 112 11.60 7.42 28.41
CA VAL A 112 12.47 6.24 28.25
C VAL A 112 13.78 6.45 29.00
N ARG A 113 14.15 5.46 29.81
CA ARG A 113 15.44 5.40 30.51
C ARG A 113 16.19 4.13 30.17
N THR A 114 17.41 4.30 29.66
CA THR A 114 18.37 3.21 29.47
C THR A 114 19.14 2.97 30.75
N VAL A 115 19.38 1.71 31.09
CA VAL A 115 20.11 1.24 32.26
C VAL A 115 21.12 0.18 31.84
N ASP A 116 22.37 0.32 32.27
CA ASP A 116 23.43 -0.63 31.95
C ASP A 116 23.21 -1.99 32.64
N ALA A 117 24.02 -2.98 32.25
CA ALA A 117 23.97 -4.33 32.80
C ALA A 117 24.22 -4.42 34.32
N SER A 118 24.78 -3.35 34.93
CA SER A 118 25.08 -3.22 36.35
C SER A 118 23.96 -2.51 37.13
N GLY A 119 22.91 -2.04 36.46
CA GLY A 119 21.78 -1.34 37.08
C GLY A 119 21.95 0.19 37.18
N ASN A 120 22.95 0.78 36.52
CA ASN A 120 23.12 2.24 36.51
C ASN A 120 22.47 2.85 35.29
N ALA A 121 21.81 3.99 35.47
CA ALA A 121 21.16 4.69 34.36
C ALA A 121 22.20 5.30 33.39
N VAL A 122 21.99 5.15 32.09
CA VAL A 122 22.91 5.54 31.01
C VAL A 122 22.35 6.73 30.23
N GLY A 123 23.16 7.77 30.01
CA GLY A 123 22.73 8.97 29.27
C GLY A 123 21.64 9.78 29.99
N SER A 124 20.94 10.66 29.27
CA SER A 124 19.77 11.38 29.78
C SER A 124 18.48 10.62 29.51
N GLU A 125 17.48 10.83 30.36
CA GLU A 125 16.10 10.43 30.07
C GLU A 125 15.63 11.03 28.73
N GLN A 126 14.97 10.23 27.91
CA GLN A 126 14.36 10.66 26.66
C GLN A 126 12.87 10.83 26.87
N VAL A 127 12.28 11.87 26.29
CA VAL A 127 10.85 12.18 26.41
C VAL A 127 10.28 12.36 25.01
N TYR A 128 9.24 11.58 24.70
CA TYR A 128 8.51 11.60 23.45
C TYR A 128 7.03 11.92 23.72
N GLY A 129 6.34 12.44 22.72
CA GLY A 129 4.94 12.85 22.84
C GLY A 129 4.74 14.18 22.15
N THR A 130 3.79 14.22 21.23
CA THR A 130 3.53 15.38 20.36
C THR A 130 2.37 16.23 20.89
N LEU A 131 1.38 15.60 21.54
CA LEU A 131 0.15 16.25 21.97
C LEU A 131 0.02 16.33 23.50
N GLY A 132 0.89 15.63 24.24
CA GLY A 132 0.81 15.59 25.71
C GLY A 132 -0.31 14.68 26.20
N THR A 133 -0.72 13.71 25.38
CA THR A 133 -1.76 12.74 25.68
C THR A 133 -1.32 11.31 25.43
N ALA A 134 -0.01 11.06 25.52
CA ALA A 134 0.58 9.77 25.22
C ALA A 134 0.00 8.68 26.13
N PHE A 135 -0.20 7.50 25.55
CA PHE A 135 -0.79 6.35 26.19
C PHE A 135 -0.19 5.04 25.66
N SER A 136 -0.13 4.02 26.53
CA SER A 136 0.33 2.66 26.22
C SER A 136 1.66 2.59 25.44
N PRO A 137 2.77 3.08 26.01
CA PRO A 137 4.06 2.95 25.36
C PRO A 137 4.47 1.46 25.24
N SER A 138 4.96 1.07 24.06
CA SER A 138 5.56 -0.23 23.78
C SER A 138 6.98 -0.03 23.24
N ILE A 139 7.95 -0.85 23.69
CA ILE A 139 9.37 -0.69 23.34
C ILE A 139 10.00 -1.99 22.84
N ALA A 140 10.80 -1.89 21.78
CA ALA A 140 11.56 -3.01 21.23
C ALA A 140 13.03 -2.67 21.03
N ALA A 141 13.92 -3.66 21.19
CA ALA A 141 15.34 -3.51 20.89
C ALA A 141 15.56 -3.41 19.40
N ALA A 142 16.27 -2.38 18.96
CA ALA A 142 16.63 -2.14 17.58
C ALA A 142 18.16 -2.15 17.44
N ALA A 143 18.66 -2.23 16.20
CA ALA A 143 20.10 -2.29 15.92
C ALA A 143 20.88 -1.13 16.58
N ASN A 144 20.28 0.05 16.65
CA ASN A 144 20.87 1.27 17.22
C ASN A 144 20.19 1.70 18.54
N GLY A 145 19.89 0.74 19.42
CA GLY A 145 19.28 1.01 20.72
C GLY A 145 17.86 0.46 20.77
N TYR A 146 16.86 1.34 20.76
CA TYR A 146 15.45 0.95 20.83
C TYR A 146 14.58 1.69 19.83
N VAL A 147 13.40 1.14 19.60
CA VAL A 147 12.25 1.81 19.00
C VAL A 147 11.10 1.77 20.01
N VAL A 148 10.39 2.89 20.16
CA VAL A 148 9.26 3.03 21.09
C VAL A 148 8.03 3.53 20.33
N ALA A 149 6.90 2.86 20.49
CA ALA A 149 5.61 3.23 19.90
C ALA A 149 4.62 3.62 21.01
N TRP A 150 3.69 4.54 20.72
CA TRP A 150 2.65 4.96 21.65
C TRP A 150 1.42 5.48 20.91
N GLY A 151 0.30 5.51 21.62
CA GLY A 151 -0.91 6.21 21.18
C GLY A 151 -1.00 7.61 21.74
N GLU A 152 -1.60 8.56 21.02
CA GLU A 152 -2.05 9.85 21.58
C GLU A 152 -3.58 9.84 21.71
N LEU A 153 -4.11 10.20 22.87
CA LEU A 153 -5.57 10.21 23.11
C LEU A 153 -6.29 11.32 22.35
N ASP A 154 -5.64 12.46 22.14
CA ASP A 154 -6.29 13.66 21.58
C ASP A 154 -6.65 13.48 20.11
N ASP A 155 -5.81 12.80 19.33
CA ASP A 155 -6.05 12.53 17.91
C ASP A 155 -6.28 11.04 17.62
N GLY A 156 -6.11 10.17 18.61
CA GLY A 156 -6.26 8.73 18.50
C GLY A 156 -5.17 8.05 17.65
N ASN A 157 -4.12 8.78 17.26
CA ASN A 157 -3.10 8.24 16.37
C ASN A 157 -2.01 7.48 17.11
N VAL A 158 -1.41 6.54 16.39
CA VAL A 158 -0.20 5.82 16.79
C VAL A 158 1.02 6.56 16.25
N TYR A 159 2.02 6.65 17.11
CA TYR A 159 3.32 7.25 16.83
C TYR A 159 4.44 6.27 17.17
N VAL A 160 5.59 6.47 16.54
CA VAL A 160 6.81 5.70 16.81
C VAL A 160 8.03 6.59 16.78
N ALA A 161 9.03 6.33 17.62
CA ALA A 161 10.31 7.02 17.61
C ALA A 161 11.45 6.02 17.83
N GLN A 162 12.56 6.22 17.12
CA GLN A 162 13.82 5.56 17.43
C GLN A 162 14.54 6.31 18.55
N ALA A 163 15.48 5.67 19.24
CA ALA A 163 16.24 6.27 20.34
C ALA A 163 16.85 7.64 19.97
N GLY A 164 16.38 8.71 20.62
CA GLY A 164 16.80 10.09 20.38
C GLY A 164 16.30 10.72 19.07
N GLY A 165 15.46 10.00 18.31
CA GLY A 165 14.84 10.46 17.07
C GLY A 165 13.56 11.26 17.29
N THR A 166 13.06 11.88 16.23
CA THR A 166 11.78 12.59 16.26
C THR A 166 10.61 11.61 16.12
N PRO A 167 9.45 11.87 16.75
CA PRO A 167 8.23 11.10 16.53
C PRO A 167 7.83 11.03 15.05
N ILE A 168 7.47 9.83 14.61
CA ILE A 168 6.94 9.51 13.28
C ILE A 168 5.49 9.11 13.47
N LEU A 169 4.57 9.77 12.76
CA LEU A 169 3.16 9.39 12.71
C LEU A 169 3.03 8.02 12.01
N VAL A 170 2.35 7.05 12.63
CA VAL A 170 2.13 5.68 12.14
C VAL A 170 0.74 5.50 11.52
N SER A 171 -0.33 6.02 12.14
CA SER A 171 -1.73 5.84 11.70
C SER A 171 -2.39 7.15 11.20
N GLY A 172 -1.71 7.91 10.34
CA GLY A 172 -2.10 9.29 9.96
C GLY A 172 -3.20 9.45 8.90
N ASP A 173 -3.98 8.41 8.62
CA ASP A 173 -4.90 8.31 7.48
C ASP A 173 -6.38 8.15 7.85
N GLY A 174 -6.72 8.39 9.13
CA GLY A 174 -8.10 8.33 9.65
C GLY A 174 -8.46 7.04 10.38
N LEU A 175 -7.54 6.07 10.45
CA LEU A 175 -7.69 4.83 11.24
C LEU A 175 -7.13 4.99 12.66
N ALA A 176 -7.58 6.06 13.32
CA ALA A 176 -7.26 6.35 14.72
C ALA A 176 -7.90 5.32 15.66
N ALA A 177 -7.19 4.94 16.74
CA ALA A 177 -7.83 4.30 17.87
C ALA A 177 -8.80 5.31 18.52
N SER A 178 -10.00 4.85 18.88
CA SER A 178 -11.13 5.69 19.27
C SER A 178 -10.79 6.79 20.28
N ILE A 179 -11.06 8.05 19.92
CA ILE A 179 -11.04 9.21 20.84
C ILE A 179 -12.21 9.21 21.84
N ALA A 180 -13.17 8.28 21.72
CA ALA A 180 -14.40 8.30 22.52
C ALA A 180 -14.47 7.23 23.62
N THR A 181 -13.64 6.18 23.61
CA THR A 181 -13.75 5.10 24.62
C THR A 181 -12.50 4.42 25.16
N ALA A 182 -11.36 4.36 24.47
CA ALA A 182 -10.14 3.77 25.03
C ALA A 182 -8.96 4.04 24.10
N ALA A 183 -7.84 4.33 24.71
CA ALA A 183 -6.61 4.80 24.10
C ALA A 183 -5.97 3.86 23.05
N PRO A 184 -5.13 4.37 22.13
CA PRO A 184 -4.38 3.52 21.21
C PRO A 184 -3.39 2.65 22.00
N GLN A 185 -3.44 1.33 21.79
CA GLN A 185 -2.54 0.35 22.42
C GLN A 185 -1.63 -0.30 21.36
N PRO A 186 -0.62 0.43 20.86
CA PRO A 186 0.27 -0.13 19.86
C PRO A 186 1.25 -1.13 20.49
N ALA A 187 1.69 -2.09 19.68
CA ALA A 187 2.85 -2.91 19.97
C ALA A 187 3.90 -2.75 18.87
N VAL A 188 5.18 -2.83 19.25
CA VAL A 188 6.30 -2.75 18.30
C VAL A 188 7.24 -3.94 18.46
N THR A 189 7.75 -4.48 17.36
CA THR A 189 8.86 -5.44 17.37
C THR A 189 9.86 -5.12 16.27
N ALA A 190 11.16 -5.26 16.57
CA ALA A 190 12.19 -5.20 15.55
C ALA A 190 12.25 -6.52 14.78
N LEU A 191 12.58 -6.43 13.49
CA LEU A 191 12.69 -7.55 12.56
C LEU A 191 14.17 -7.88 12.30
N ALA A 192 14.46 -9.12 11.94
CA ALA A 192 15.83 -9.61 11.71
C ALA A 192 16.61 -8.81 10.62
N GLY A 193 15.90 -8.16 9.69
CA GLY A 193 16.48 -7.28 8.67
C GLY A 193 16.87 -5.88 9.14
N GLY A 194 16.71 -5.57 10.44
CA GLY A 194 17.03 -4.27 11.04
C GLY A 194 15.89 -3.25 11.02
N GLY A 195 14.82 -3.51 10.25
CA GLY A 195 13.56 -2.75 10.32
C GLY A 195 12.70 -3.12 11.53
N PHE A 196 11.50 -2.55 11.62
CA PHE A 196 10.54 -2.83 12.68
C PHE A 196 9.11 -2.82 12.16
N VAL A 197 8.19 -3.43 12.91
CA VAL A 197 6.75 -3.39 12.63
C VAL A 197 6.03 -2.82 13.85
N VAL A 198 5.07 -1.93 13.59
CA VAL A 198 4.16 -1.38 14.60
C VAL A 198 2.76 -1.93 14.31
N THR A 199 2.09 -2.45 15.33
CA THR A 199 0.73 -3.01 15.25
C THR A 199 -0.19 -2.24 16.19
N TRP A 200 -1.48 -2.13 15.87
CA TRP A 200 -2.47 -1.48 16.73
C TRP A 200 -3.89 -1.90 16.39
N ASP A 201 -4.82 -1.61 17.28
CA ASP A 201 -6.26 -1.75 17.07
C ASP A 201 -6.92 -0.44 16.63
N SER A 202 -7.91 -0.52 15.72
CA SER A 202 -8.68 0.62 15.18
C SER A 202 -10.18 0.36 15.28
N TYR A 203 -10.94 1.35 15.77
CA TYR A 203 -12.40 1.28 16.00
C TYR A 203 -13.24 1.94 14.91
N ALA A 204 -12.63 2.29 13.76
CA ALA A 204 -13.27 3.10 12.72
C ALA A 204 -14.60 2.51 12.17
N ASN A 205 -14.89 1.23 12.44
CA ASN A 205 -15.96 0.48 11.78
C ASN A 205 -17.26 0.32 12.60
N SER A 206 -17.41 0.92 13.81
CA SER A 206 -18.71 0.91 14.52
C SER A 206 -18.94 2.10 15.47
N PRO A 207 -19.68 3.16 15.05
CA PRO A 207 -20.04 4.27 15.93
C PRO A 207 -21.10 3.93 17.01
N TRP A 208 -21.66 2.71 16.99
CA TRP A 208 -22.74 2.28 17.89
C TRP A 208 -22.41 1.04 18.74
N SER A 209 -21.21 0.46 18.61
CA SER A 209 -20.79 -0.74 19.36
C SER A 209 -19.34 -0.62 19.85
N PHE A 210 -19.16 -0.68 21.18
CA PHE A 210 -17.88 -0.60 21.88
C PHE A 210 -17.04 -1.90 21.83
N ALA A 211 -17.33 -2.83 20.92
CA ALA A 211 -17.01 -4.25 21.08
C ALA A 211 -16.18 -4.88 19.95
N SER A 212 -15.75 -4.11 18.96
CA SER A 212 -15.17 -4.62 17.71
C SER A 212 -14.14 -3.64 17.13
N SER A 213 -12.88 -4.07 17.04
CA SER A 213 -11.77 -3.34 16.44
C SER A 213 -11.13 -4.15 15.31
N ASP A 214 -10.60 -3.48 14.29
CA ASP A 214 -9.72 -4.10 13.31
C ASP A 214 -8.25 -3.92 13.71
N ILE A 215 -7.44 -4.91 13.39
CA ILE A 215 -6.05 -4.98 13.75
C ILE A 215 -5.22 -4.57 12.55
N PHE A 216 -4.39 -3.55 12.70
CA PHE A 216 -3.53 -3.04 11.63
C PHE A 216 -2.07 -3.22 11.99
N PHE A 217 -1.23 -3.20 10.96
CA PHE A 217 0.20 -3.03 11.12
C PHE A 217 0.81 -2.16 10.03
N GLN A 218 1.94 -1.55 10.36
CA GLN A 218 2.81 -0.89 9.42
C GLN A 218 4.26 -1.30 9.62
N ARG A 219 4.94 -1.55 8.50
CA ARG A 219 6.37 -1.90 8.47
C ARG A 219 7.23 -0.68 8.21
N PHE A 220 8.42 -0.70 8.79
CA PHE A 220 9.43 0.33 8.64
C PHE A 220 10.81 -0.30 8.41
N ASP A 221 11.65 0.39 7.65
CA ASP A 221 13.06 0.05 7.52
C ASP A 221 13.86 0.48 8.77
N ALA A 222 15.15 0.17 8.77
CA ALA A 222 16.03 0.52 9.89
C ALA A 222 16.22 2.04 10.09
N ALA A 223 15.91 2.85 9.08
CA ALA A 223 15.98 4.32 9.13
C ALA A 223 14.64 4.97 9.53
N GLY A 224 13.60 4.16 9.75
CA GLY A 224 12.25 4.66 10.06
C GLY A 224 11.42 5.06 8.85
N ASN A 225 11.84 4.70 7.62
CA ASN A 225 11.00 4.90 6.44
C ASN A 225 9.96 3.79 6.36
N ARG A 226 8.75 4.16 5.93
CA ARG A 226 7.65 3.21 5.72
C ARG A 226 7.99 2.20 4.62
N LEU A 227 7.68 0.93 4.86
CA LEU A 227 7.82 -0.17 3.91
C LEU A 227 6.44 -0.74 3.57
N GLY A 228 5.99 -0.47 2.35
CA GLY A 228 4.66 -0.90 1.90
C GLY A 228 3.52 -0.11 2.54
N ASP A 229 2.32 -0.50 2.16
CA ASP A 229 1.08 0.05 2.67
C ASP A 229 0.77 -0.52 4.05
N MET A 230 0.04 0.27 4.84
CA MET A 230 -0.55 -0.20 6.07
C MET A 230 -1.52 -1.35 5.77
N THR A 231 -1.44 -2.41 6.56
CA THR A 231 -2.12 -3.67 6.25
C THR A 231 -3.02 -4.08 7.41
N GLN A 232 -4.25 -4.47 7.10
CA GLN A 232 -5.15 -5.09 8.07
C GLN A 232 -4.75 -6.56 8.30
N ALA A 233 -4.56 -6.94 9.56
CA ALA A 233 -4.12 -8.28 9.95
C ALA A 233 -5.28 -9.28 10.01
N ASN A 234 -6.41 -8.89 10.60
CA ASN A 234 -7.61 -9.72 10.75
C ASN A 234 -8.45 -9.68 9.47
N LEU A 235 -9.11 -10.80 9.13
CA LEU A 235 -9.87 -10.91 7.87
C LEU A 235 -11.36 -10.54 8.04
N GLY A 236 -11.94 -10.63 9.23
CA GLY A 236 -13.33 -10.24 9.49
C GLY A 236 -13.44 -8.84 10.10
N ALA A 237 -14.31 -7.98 9.53
CA ALA A 237 -14.64 -6.69 10.13
C ALA A 237 -15.17 -6.87 11.56
N GLY A 238 -14.53 -6.23 12.53
CA GLY A 238 -14.96 -6.27 13.93
C GLY A 238 -14.67 -7.57 14.69
N GLY A 239 -13.73 -8.37 14.18
CA GLY A 239 -13.25 -9.58 14.84
C GLY A 239 -12.31 -9.31 16.01
N GLY A 240 -11.47 -8.28 15.98
CA GLY A 240 -10.51 -7.98 17.04
C GLY A 240 -11.12 -7.25 18.25
N ARG A 241 -10.50 -7.41 19.42
CA ARG A 241 -10.78 -6.69 20.65
C ARG A 241 -9.46 -6.41 21.36
N PHE A 242 -9.03 -5.14 21.36
CA PHE A 242 -8.00 -4.55 22.22
C PHE A 242 -6.60 -5.23 22.17
N GLU A 243 -5.56 -4.50 22.58
CA GLU A 243 -4.24 -5.04 22.94
C GLU A 243 -3.59 -5.99 21.93
N THR A 244 -3.12 -5.44 20.81
CA THR A 244 -2.28 -6.21 19.89
C THR A 244 -0.96 -6.53 20.56
N THR A 245 -0.46 -7.74 20.32
CA THR A 245 0.91 -8.11 20.67
C THR A 245 1.59 -8.66 19.42
N THR A 246 2.87 -8.35 19.25
CA THR A 246 3.64 -8.81 18.09
C THR A 246 5.03 -9.25 18.50
N VAL A 247 5.56 -10.27 17.81
CA VAL A 247 6.95 -10.70 17.97
C VAL A 247 7.51 -11.16 16.63
N ALA A 248 8.78 -10.83 16.38
CA ALA A 248 9.50 -11.35 15.22
C ALA A 248 9.79 -12.85 15.39
N LEU A 249 9.60 -13.61 14.31
CA LEU A 249 9.81 -15.05 14.32
C LEU A 249 11.26 -15.40 13.93
N ALA A 250 11.80 -16.47 14.51
CA ALA A 250 13.19 -16.90 14.29
C ALA A 250 13.44 -17.32 12.83
N GLU A 251 12.42 -17.88 12.18
CA GLU A 251 12.39 -18.24 10.76
C GLU A 251 12.27 -17.03 9.81
N GLY A 252 12.11 -15.82 10.35
CA GLY A 252 11.83 -14.60 9.60
C GLY A 252 10.34 -14.23 9.63
N GLY A 253 10.04 -12.95 9.37
CA GLY A 253 8.68 -12.43 9.50
C GLY A 253 8.28 -12.13 10.95
N PHE A 254 6.98 -12.07 11.19
CA PHE A 254 6.39 -11.73 12.49
C PHE A 254 5.00 -12.35 12.65
N ILE A 255 4.57 -12.50 13.90
CA ILE A 255 3.20 -12.84 14.25
C ILE A 255 2.54 -11.67 14.96
N ILE A 256 1.24 -11.51 14.72
CA ILE A 256 0.38 -10.60 15.48
C ILE A 256 -0.66 -11.47 16.18
N ALA A 257 -0.90 -11.22 17.47
CA ALA A 257 -2.01 -11.78 18.21
C ALA A 257 -2.90 -10.69 18.81
N TRP A 258 -4.18 -11.00 18.96
CA TRP A 258 -5.24 -10.12 19.45
C TRP A 258 -6.34 -10.95 20.10
N GLN A 259 -7.20 -10.32 20.90
CA GLN A 259 -8.43 -10.99 21.36
C GLN A 259 -9.51 -10.90 20.27
N SER A 260 -10.39 -11.88 20.17
CA SER A 260 -11.50 -11.87 19.21
C SER A 260 -12.72 -12.61 19.75
N GLN A 261 -13.92 -12.19 19.36
CA GLN A 261 -15.18 -12.89 19.67
C GLN A 261 -15.45 -14.10 18.76
N GLY A 262 -14.58 -14.36 17.77
CA GLY A 262 -14.76 -15.45 16.84
C GLY A 262 -14.69 -16.82 17.53
N GLY A 263 -15.80 -17.57 17.54
CA GLY A 263 -15.76 -19.03 17.68
C GLY A 263 -15.76 -19.64 19.08
N ASP A 264 -15.89 -18.88 20.18
CA ASP A 264 -16.15 -19.48 21.50
C ASP A 264 -17.61 -19.31 21.90
N PHE A 265 -18.16 -20.34 22.55
CA PHE A 265 -19.58 -20.54 22.77
C PHE A 265 -20.24 -19.44 23.63
N ASP A 266 -19.48 -18.64 24.40
CA ASP A 266 -20.00 -17.60 25.31
C ASP A 266 -19.03 -16.45 25.72
N GLY A 267 -17.84 -16.27 25.11
CA GLY A 267 -16.84 -15.24 25.50
C GLY A 267 -15.74 -14.93 24.46
N ASN A 268 -14.72 -14.12 24.82
CA ASN A 268 -13.60 -13.75 23.93
C ASN A 268 -12.50 -14.84 23.88
N GLY A 269 -11.94 -15.14 22.72
CA GLY A 269 -10.75 -15.98 22.52
C GLY A 269 -9.49 -15.19 22.12
N VAL A 270 -8.33 -15.84 22.09
CA VAL A 270 -7.05 -15.26 21.62
C VAL A 270 -6.71 -15.82 20.25
N PHE A 271 -6.54 -14.94 19.27
CA PHE A 271 -6.27 -15.27 17.88
C PHE A 271 -4.93 -14.70 17.44
N GLY A 272 -4.39 -15.24 16.35
CA GLY A 272 -3.25 -14.65 15.69
C GLY A 272 -3.12 -15.04 14.23
N ARG A 273 -2.20 -14.35 13.55
CA ARG A 273 -1.86 -14.59 12.15
C ARG A 273 -0.39 -14.26 11.90
N ARG A 274 0.28 -15.10 11.09
CA ARG A 274 1.69 -14.94 10.75
C ARG A 274 1.84 -14.19 9.43
N PHE A 275 2.90 -13.40 9.36
CA PHE A 275 3.26 -12.58 8.21
C PHE A 275 4.74 -12.76 7.88
N GLY A 276 5.05 -12.74 6.59
CA GLY A 276 6.42 -12.74 6.09
C GLY A 276 7.13 -11.44 6.44
N ALA A 277 8.45 -11.42 6.24
CA ALA A 277 9.26 -10.22 6.48
C ALA A 277 8.86 -9.05 5.56
N ASP A 278 8.20 -9.34 4.44
CA ASP A 278 7.61 -8.42 3.46
C ASP A 278 6.17 -7.99 3.82
N GLY A 279 5.60 -8.47 4.92
CA GLY A 279 4.24 -8.18 5.35
C GLY A 279 3.17 -9.02 4.65
N ALA A 280 3.53 -9.95 3.75
CA ALA A 280 2.57 -10.87 3.17
C ALA A 280 2.05 -11.85 4.23
N ALA A 281 0.74 -12.08 4.30
CA ALA A 281 0.20 -13.07 5.21
C ALA A 281 0.68 -14.49 4.83
N LEU A 282 1.22 -15.22 5.80
CA LEU A 282 1.62 -16.61 5.64
C LEU A 282 0.45 -17.57 5.88
N ASP A 283 -0.53 -17.14 6.65
CA ASP A 283 -1.74 -17.90 6.95
C ASP A 283 -2.93 -17.39 6.12
N ALA A 284 -3.66 -18.34 5.53
CA ALA A 284 -4.88 -18.08 4.76
C ALA A 284 -6.02 -17.51 5.62
N SER A 285 -6.01 -17.78 6.93
CA SER A 285 -6.94 -17.22 7.91
C SER A 285 -6.24 -16.96 9.25
N GLU A 286 -6.85 -16.15 10.11
CA GLU A 286 -6.50 -16.12 11.53
C GLU A 286 -6.78 -17.48 12.17
N PHE A 287 -6.01 -17.82 13.22
CA PHE A 287 -6.13 -19.07 13.95
C PHE A 287 -6.18 -18.82 15.47
N ALA A 288 -6.88 -19.69 16.20
CA ALA A 288 -6.96 -19.61 17.65
C ALA A 288 -5.63 -20.04 18.30
N ILE A 289 -5.08 -19.17 19.14
CA ILE A 289 -3.93 -19.43 20.00
C ILE A 289 -4.37 -20.12 21.28
N ASN A 290 -5.52 -19.74 21.87
CA ASN A 290 -6.07 -20.47 23.01
C ASN A 290 -6.74 -21.79 22.59
N GLU A 291 -7.06 -22.64 23.57
CA GLU A 291 -8.06 -23.70 23.39
C GLU A 291 -9.44 -23.12 23.72
N MET A 292 -10.40 -23.24 22.80
CA MET A 292 -11.75 -22.67 22.96
C MET A 292 -12.46 -23.32 24.15
N ARG A 293 -12.79 -22.53 25.19
CA ARG A 293 -13.39 -22.95 26.46
C ARG A 293 -14.28 -21.82 26.99
N GLN A 294 -15.43 -22.20 27.58
CA GLN A 294 -16.38 -21.23 28.13
C GLN A 294 -15.73 -20.22 29.11
N GLY A 295 -15.95 -18.93 28.87
CA GLY A 295 -15.32 -17.83 29.60
C GLY A 295 -14.59 -16.83 28.69
N ASP A 296 -13.94 -15.85 29.30
CA ASP A 296 -13.24 -14.75 28.61
C ASP A 296 -11.71 -14.93 28.68
N GLN A 297 -11.07 -14.95 27.52
CA GLN A 297 -9.62 -14.91 27.37
C GLN A 297 -9.14 -13.53 26.95
N ALA A 298 -8.15 -12.99 27.67
CA ALA A 298 -7.70 -11.60 27.51
C ALA A 298 -6.19 -11.41 27.72
N ASN A 299 -5.70 -10.26 27.27
CA ASN A 299 -4.35 -9.72 27.44
C ASN A 299 -3.26 -10.70 26.99
N PRO A 300 -3.24 -11.08 25.69
CA PRO A 300 -2.23 -11.98 25.18
C PRO A 300 -0.85 -11.33 25.20
N VAL A 301 0.16 -12.09 25.61
CA VAL A 301 1.57 -11.72 25.48
C VAL A 301 2.32 -12.82 24.75
N LEU A 302 3.23 -12.45 23.84
CA LEU A 302 4.00 -13.38 23.02
C LEU A 302 5.50 -13.31 23.32
N THR A 303 6.18 -14.44 23.15
CA THR A 303 7.64 -14.48 22.98
C THR A 303 8.02 -15.48 21.91
N ALA A 304 8.96 -15.10 21.05
CA ALA A 304 9.56 -16.04 20.10
C ALA A 304 10.44 -17.04 20.85
N LEU A 305 10.53 -18.26 20.32
CA LEU A 305 11.33 -19.31 20.91
C LEU A 305 12.57 -19.57 20.06
N ALA A 306 13.72 -19.80 20.71
CA ALA A 306 15.00 -20.00 20.04
C ALA A 306 15.05 -21.25 19.14
N ASN A 307 14.15 -22.21 19.37
CA ASN A 307 13.99 -23.43 18.58
C ASN A 307 12.95 -23.30 17.44
N GLY A 308 12.45 -22.09 17.16
CA GLY A 308 11.40 -21.82 16.18
C GLY A 308 10.00 -21.81 16.81
N GLY A 309 9.10 -21.00 16.25
CA GLY A 309 7.76 -20.79 16.79
C GLY A 309 7.69 -19.75 17.91
N PHE A 310 6.63 -19.82 18.72
CA PHE A 310 6.36 -18.83 19.76
C PHE A 310 5.61 -19.43 20.96
N ALA A 311 5.76 -18.80 22.12
CA ALA A 311 4.93 -19.04 23.29
C ALA A 311 3.97 -17.87 23.48
N ALA A 312 2.76 -18.18 23.91
CA ALA A 312 1.73 -17.22 24.28
C ALA A 312 1.31 -17.44 25.73
N ALA A 313 0.99 -16.36 26.43
CA ALA A 313 0.29 -16.40 27.72
C ALA A 313 -0.89 -15.43 27.69
N TRP A 314 -1.97 -15.76 28.39
CA TRP A 314 -3.17 -14.92 28.47
C TRP A 314 -3.88 -15.14 29.81
N ILE A 315 -4.74 -14.18 30.16
CA ILE A 315 -5.67 -14.28 31.28
C ILE A 315 -6.87 -15.10 30.82
N ASP A 316 -7.23 -16.13 31.58
CA ASP A 316 -8.41 -16.97 31.36
C ASP A 316 -9.38 -16.80 32.53
N THR A 317 -10.52 -16.18 32.26
CA THR A 317 -11.63 -16.01 33.21
C THR A 317 -12.71 -17.03 32.89
N GLN A 318 -12.72 -18.13 33.63
CA GLN A 318 -13.68 -19.21 33.41
C GLN A 318 -15.12 -18.78 33.76
N ALA A 319 -16.12 -19.46 33.20
CA ALA A 319 -17.54 -19.17 33.44
C ALA A 319 -17.99 -19.20 34.92
N ASN A 320 -17.22 -19.85 35.81
CA ASN A 320 -17.45 -19.87 37.26
C ASN A 320 -16.89 -18.64 38.00
N GLY A 321 -16.27 -17.68 37.29
CA GLY A 321 -15.63 -16.49 37.82
C GLY A 321 -14.18 -16.69 38.30
N SER A 322 -13.57 -17.87 38.13
CA SER A 322 -12.17 -18.09 38.46
C SER A 322 -11.25 -17.50 37.39
N VAL A 323 -10.21 -16.78 37.82
CA VAL A 323 -9.21 -16.17 36.94
C VAL A 323 -7.88 -16.91 37.08
N GLN A 324 -7.27 -17.30 35.96
CA GLN A 324 -5.96 -17.93 35.92
C GLN A 324 -5.12 -17.41 34.74
N VAL A 325 -3.80 -17.65 34.78
CA VAL A 325 -2.91 -17.39 33.64
C VAL A 325 -2.66 -18.71 32.93
N GLU A 326 -3.08 -18.77 31.67
CA GLU A 326 -2.84 -19.92 30.78
C GLU A 326 -1.67 -19.63 29.85
N THR A 327 -1.02 -20.70 29.39
CA THR A 327 0.13 -20.60 28.49
C THR A 327 0.07 -21.67 27.43
N ARG A 328 0.46 -21.35 26.20
CA ARG A 328 0.65 -22.35 25.13
C ARG A 328 1.92 -22.08 24.35
N VAL A 329 2.60 -23.17 24.02
CA VAL A 329 3.75 -23.17 23.12
C VAL A 329 3.27 -23.69 21.78
N LEU A 330 3.43 -22.89 20.72
CA LEU A 330 3.16 -23.28 19.35
C LEU A 330 4.50 -23.39 18.62
N GLY A 331 4.79 -24.59 18.11
CA GLY A 331 6.00 -24.82 17.33
C GLY A 331 6.02 -23.98 16.06
N GLY A 332 7.22 -23.71 15.52
CA GLY A 332 7.38 -23.19 14.17
C GLY A 332 6.77 -24.17 13.15
N LEU A 333 6.55 -23.72 11.91
CA LEU A 333 6.08 -24.60 10.82
C LEU A 333 6.92 -25.89 10.82
N GLU A 334 6.34 -27.00 11.29
CA GLU A 334 6.93 -28.30 11.06
C GLU A 334 6.91 -28.49 9.54
N PRO A 335 8.05 -28.71 8.85
CA PRO A 335 7.95 -29.27 7.51
C PRO A 335 7.10 -30.53 7.65
N PRO A 336 6.11 -30.74 6.78
CA PRO A 336 5.14 -31.83 6.96
C PRO A 336 5.91 -33.12 7.25
N PRO A 337 5.49 -33.93 8.23
CA PRO A 337 6.21 -35.13 8.59
C PRO A 337 6.44 -35.93 7.31
N VAL A 338 7.69 -36.30 7.04
CA VAL A 338 8.03 -37.22 5.97
C VAL A 338 7.19 -38.46 6.21
N ALA A 339 6.10 -38.60 5.45
CA ALA A 339 5.20 -39.72 5.60
C ALA A 339 6.00 -40.98 5.27
N THR A 340 6.38 -41.72 6.29
CA THR A 340 6.78 -43.11 6.12
C THR A 340 5.59 -43.80 5.44
N ALA A 341 5.84 -44.30 4.23
CA ALA A 341 4.84 -44.87 3.36
C ALA A 341 3.86 -45.79 4.12
N PRO A 342 2.54 -45.60 3.99
CA PRO A 342 1.60 -46.59 4.49
C PRO A 342 1.74 -47.87 3.66
N ALA A 343 1.62 -49.02 4.34
CA ALA A 343 1.63 -50.33 3.70
C ALA A 343 0.60 -50.40 2.56
N PRO A 344 0.89 -51.09 1.44
CA PRO A 344 0.03 -51.07 0.25
C PRO A 344 -1.34 -51.71 0.56
N ALA A 345 -2.41 -50.96 0.30
CA ALA A 345 -3.77 -51.48 0.29
C ALA A 345 -4.00 -52.39 -0.94
N PRO A 346 -4.86 -53.42 -0.83
CA PRO A 346 -5.05 -54.40 -1.91
C PRO A 346 -5.72 -53.77 -3.14
N ALA A 347 -5.36 -54.29 -4.32
CA ALA A 347 -5.76 -53.77 -5.62
C ALA A 347 -7.30 -53.65 -5.79
N PRO A 348 -7.81 -52.56 -6.39
CA PRO A 348 -9.23 -52.40 -6.67
C PRO A 348 -9.69 -53.31 -7.83
N ALA A 349 -10.92 -53.81 -7.72
CA ALA A 349 -11.59 -54.59 -8.76
C ALA A 349 -11.85 -53.74 -10.03
N PRO A 350 -11.89 -54.35 -11.24
CA PRO A 350 -12.05 -53.61 -12.48
C PRO A 350 -13.43 -52.94 -12.59
N ALA A 351 -13.43 -51.68 -13.04
CA ALA A 351 -14.62 -50.86 -13.26
C ALA A 351 -15.49 -51.37 -14.44
N PRO A 352 -16.82 -51.19 -14.40
CA PRO A 352 -17.71 -51.59 -15.49
C PRO A 352 -17.57 -50.69 -16.72
N VAL A 353 -17.82 -51.28 -17.89
CA VAL A 353 -17.71 -50.66 -19.23
C VAL A 353 -18.68 -49.47 -19.38
N PRO A 354 -18.26 -48.32 -19.96
CA PRO A 354 -19.15 -47.18 -20.20
C PRO A 354 -20.22 -47.46 -21.26
N ALA A 355 -21.45 -46.99 -21.02
CA ALA A 355 -22.53 -46.98 -22.00
C ALA A 355 -22.30 -45.92 -23.10
N PRO A 356 -22.79 -46.12 -24.34
CA PRO A 356 -22.54 -45.21 -25.46
C PRO A 356 -23.29 -43.88 -25.32
N ALA A 357 -22.66 -42.81 -25.80
CA ALA A 357 -23.11 -41.43 -25.71
C ALA A 357 -24.45 -41.15 -26.45
N PRO A 358 -25.29 -40.22 -25.97
CA PRO A 358 -26.48 -39.78 -26.70
C PRO A 358 -26.11 -38.91 -27.91
N ALA A 359 -26.90 -39.03 -28.98
CA ALA A 359 -26.76 -38.24 -30.21
C ALA A 359 -27.05 -36.73 -29.98
N PRO A 360 -26.41 -35.82 -30.74
CA PRO A 360 -26.56 -34.39 -30.57
C PRO A 360 -27.94 -33.87 -31.03
N ALA A 361 -28.49 -32.92 -30.26
CA ALA A 361 -29.74 -32.24 -30.58
C ALA A 361 -29.57 -31.23 -31.75
N PRO A 362 -30.60 -31.00 -32.58
CA PRO A 362 -30.51 -30.11 -33.72
C PRO A 362 -30.51 -28.62 -33.32
N ALA A 363 -29.78 -27.81 -34.08
CA ALA A 363 -29.59 -26.38 -33.87
C ALA A 363 -30.92 -25.58 -33.98
N PRO A 364 -31.11 -24.52 -33.17
CA PRO A 364 -32.26 -23.63 -33.28
C PRO A 364 -32.13 -22.67 -34.48
N ALA A 365 -33.28 -22.35 -35.08
CA ALA A 365 -33.41 -21.44 -36.22
C ALA A 365 -33.17 -19.96 -35.84
N PRO A 366 -32.71 -19.11 -36.77
CA PRO A 366 -32.39 -17.70 -36.50
C PRO A 366 -33.67 -16.85 -36.35
N ALA A 367 -33.69 -15.98 -35.34
CA ALA A 367 -34.73 -14.97 -35.12
C ALA A 367 -34.43 -13.65 -35.87
N PRO A 368 -35.45 -12.84 -36.22
CA PRO A 368 -35.34 -11.77 -37.22
C PRO A 368 -34.78 -10.46 -36.66
N ALA A 369 -34.15 -9.68 -37.56
CA ALA A 369 -33.53 -8.39 -37.28
C ALA A 369 -34.53 -7.30 -36.83
N PRO A 370 -34.19 -6.45 -35.85
CA PRO A 370 -34.98 -5.26 -35.52
C PRO A 370 -34.63 -4.06 -36.42
N ALA A 371 -35.64 -3.23 -36.67
CA ALA A 371 -35.60 -2.01 -37.49
C ALA A 371 -34.97 -0.82 -36.73
N PRO A 372 -34.48 0.23 -37.45
CA PRO A 372 -33.65 1.28 -36.85
C PRO A 372 -34.47 2.36 -36.16
N VAL A 373 -34.02 2.82 -34.99
CA VAL A 373 -34.50 4.04 -34.32
C VAL A 373 -33.33 5.01 -34.07
N THR A 374 -33.59 6.27 -34.39
CA THR A 374 -32.67 7.43 -34.42
C THR A 374 -32.25 7.92 -33.02
N PRO A 375 -31.08 8.61 -32.88
CA PRO A 375 -30.55 9.04 -31.60
C PRO A 375 -31.10 10.41 -31.16
N GLY A 376 -31.42 10.54 -29.87
CA GLY A 376 -31.76 11.83 -29.27
C GLY A 376 -31.74 11.81 -27.74
N GLY A 377 -30.97 12.73 -27.16
CA GLY A 377 -31.23 13.29 -25.83
C GLY A 377 -30.23 12.92 -24.74
N SER A 378 -29.24 13.79 -24.55
CA SER A 378 -28.52 13.96 -23.28
C SER A 378 -29.48 14.35 -22.16
N GLY A 379 -29.46 13.63 -21.04
CA GLY A 379 -30.24 13.96 -19.84
C GLY A 379 -29.33 14.54 -18.76
N SER A 380 -29.45 15.85 -18.47
CA SER A 380 -28.97 16.45 -17.22
C SER A 380 -29.77 15.93 -16.01
N PRO A 381 -29.19 15.93 -14.78
CA PRO A 381 -29.88 15.45 -13.60
C PRO A 381 -30.94 16.45 -13.12
N ALA A 382 -32.14 15.96 -12.82
CA ALA A 382 -33.20 16.74 -12.21
C ALA A 382 -33.02 16.77 -10.68
N SER A 383 -32.88 17.98 -10.14
CA SER A 383 -32.99 18.25 -8.70
C SER A 383 -34.44 18.08 -8.24
N GLY A 384 -34.67 17.21 -7.26
CA GLY A 384 -35.95 17.04 -6.59
C GLY A 384 -35.73 16.63 -5.14
N THR A 385 -35.90 17.58 -4.22
CA THR A 385 -35.91 17.34 -2.78
C THR A 385 -37.16 16.54 -2.39
N GLN A 386 -36.99 15.36 -1.79
CA GLN A 386 -38.09 14.65 -1.12
C GLN A 386 -37.66 14.26 0.29
N THR A 387 -38.30 14.88 1.28
CA THR A 387 -38.21 14.53 2.70
C THR A 387 -39.28 13.48 3.02
N GLY A 388 -38.88 12.26 3.41
CA GLY A 388 -39.79 11.27 3.98
C GLY A 388 -39.27 9.82 3.98
N GLY A 389 -38.77 9.37 5.13
CA GLY A 389 -38.54 7.99 5.59
C GLY A 389 -38.45 6.80 4.60
N GLY A 390 -37.26 6.20 4.51
CA GLY A 390 -37.11 4.74 4.71
C GLY A 390 -37.04 3.81 3.49
N ALA A 391 -36.80 4.31 2.27
CA ALA A 391 -36.45 3.46 1.13
C ALA A 391 -35.16 3.97 0.50
N ALA A 392 -34.21 3.07 0.23
CA ALA A 392 -32.99 3.40 -0.50
C ALA A 392 -33.37 3.92 -1.89
N ALA A 393 -32.84 5.07 -2.30
CA ALA A 393 -33.09 5.56 -3.65
C ALA A 393 -32.45 4.59 -4.65
N THR A 394 -33.20 4.21 -5.68
CA THR A 394 -32.78 3.18 -6.63
C THR A 394 -32.33 3.80 -7.95
N SER A 395 -31.12 3.45 -8.39
CA SER A 395 -30.55 3.83 -9.69
C SER A 395 -30.32 2.60 -10.55
N TYR A 396 -30.61 2.71 -11.86
CA TYR A 396 -30.39 1.65 -12.85
C TYR A 396 -29.48 2.17 -13.96
N GLY A 397 -28.50 1.36 -14.36
CA GLY A 397 -27.63 1.56 -15.50
C GLY A 397 -28.25 1.10 -16.82
N SER A 398 -27.38 0.72 -17.75
CA SER A 398 -27.72 0.44 -19.15
C SER A 398 -27.23 -0.96 -19.57
N GLN A 399 -26.83 -1.14 -20.82
CA GLN A 399 -26.14 -2.37 -21.26
C GLN A 399 -24.68 -2.06 -21.68
N LEU A 400 -24.25 -0.84 -21.38
CA LEU A 400 -22.91 -0.31 -21.57
C LEU A 400 -22.33 -0.02 -20.19
N GLY A 401 -21.00 0.09 -20.10
CA GLY A 401 -20.37 0.50 -18.84
C GLY A 401 -20.77 1.93 -18.47
N ASP A 402 -21.39 2.07 -17.31
CA ASP A 402 -21.87 3.32 -16.74
C ASP A 402 -20.98 3.79 -15.59
N VAL A 403 -20.96 5.11 -15.37
CA VAL A 403 -20.24 5.74 -14.25
C VAL A 403 -21.23 6.49 -13.37
N PHE A 404 -21.27 6.14 -12.09
CA PHE A 404 -22.14 6.77 -11.09
C PHE A 404 -21.30 7.45 -10.01
N ALA A 405 -21.81 8.54 -9.46
CA ALA A 405 -21.29 9.12 -8.23
C ALA A 405 -22.12 8.60 -7.04
N ALA A 406 -21.45 8.21 -5.96
CA ALA A 406 -22.09 7.87 -4.71
C ALA A 406 -22.87 9.07 -4.17
N GLN A 407 -24.07 8.82 -3.63
CA GLN A 407 -24.97 9.84 -3.12
C GLN A 407 -25.11 9.70 -1.60
N ALA A 408 -25.61 10.77 -0.95
CA ALA A 408 -25.82 10.74 0.49
C ALA A 408 -27.01 9.84 0.89
N GLY A 409 -26.86 9.08 1.98
CA GLY A 409 -27.83 8.11 2.48
C GLY A 409 -27.87 6.81 1.68
N ASN A 410 -28.51 5.77 2.22
CA ASN A 410 -28.51 4.43 1.62
C ASN A 410 -29.03 4.41 0.18
N GLN A 411 -28.23 3.92 -0.76
CA GLN A 411 -28.60 3.75 -2.17
C GLN A 411 -28.75 2.28 -2.56
N LEU A 412 -29.53 2.02 -3.61
CA LEU A 412 -29.46 0.77 -4.37
C LEU A 412 -29.10 1.11 -5.81
N THR A 413 -27.98 0.61 -6.31
CA THR A 413 -27.56 0.83 -7.69
C THR A 413 -27.42 -0.51 -8.40
N ASP A 414 -28.09 -0.66 -9.53
CA ASP A 414 -27.95 -1.81 -10.42
C ASP A 414 -27.32 -1.34 -11.74
N GLY A 415 -26.05 -1.68 -11.99
CA GLY A 415 -25.32 -1.31 -13.21
C GLY A 415 -25.85 -2.00 -14.47
N MET A 416 -26.62 -3.09 -14.29
CA MET A 416 -27.18 -3.93 -15.33
C MET A 416 -26.14 -4.71 -16.13
N GLY A 417 -25.62 -4.17 -17.23
CA GLY A 417 -24.65 -4.90 -18.06
C GLY A 417 -23.60 -3.95 -18.61
N GLY A 418 -22.36 -4.41 -18.71
CA GLY A 418 -21.23 -3.54 -18.99
C GLY A 418 -20.16 -3.75 -17.93
N ILE A 419 -19.21 -2.81 -17.85
CA ILE A 419 -18.30 -2.69 -16.70
C ILE A 419 -18.69 -1.39 -16.03
N ASP A 420 -19.36 -1.49 -14.89
CA ASP A 420 -19.96 -0.36 -14.22
C ASP A 420 -19.06 0.13 -13.07
N THR A 421 -18.93 1.45 -12.95
CA THR A 421 -18.06 2.11 -11.98
C THR A 421 -18.84 3.03 -11.05
N ILE A 422 -18.64 2.88 -9.74
CA ILE A 422 -19.14 3.82 -8.72
C ILE A 422 -17.98 4.62 -8.15
N TYR A 423 -18.10 5.94 -8.16
CA TYR A 423 -17.15 6.86 -7.55
C TYR A 423 -17.57 7.25 -6.13
N TYR A 424 -16.67 7.02 -5.18
CA TYR A 424 -16.76 7.46 -3.80
C TYR A 424 -15.71 8.55 -3.54
N ALA A 425 -16.15 9.69 -3.03
CA ALA A 425 -15.30 10.87 -2.87
C ALA A 425 -14.24 10.75 -1.77
N GLY A 426 -14.40 9.83 -0.82
CA GLY A 426 -13.43 9.58 0.24
C GLY A 426 -12.36 8.57 -0.15
N ARG A 427 -11.37 8.39 0.73
CA ARG A 427 -10.39 7.30 0.64
C ARG A 427 -11.04 5.95 0.87
N LYS A 428 -10.50 4.87 0.31
CA LYS A 428 -11.04 3.52 0.49
C LYS A 428 -11.14 3.10 1.95
N SER A 429 -10.21 3.55 2.81
CA SER A 429 -10.25 3.29 4.25
C SER A 429 -11.48 3.87 4.96
N ALA A 430 -12.17 4.85 4.36
CA ALA A 430 -13.43 5.39 4.87
C ALA A 430 -14.65 4.52 4.50
N TYR A 431 -14.47 3.44 3.72
CA TYR A 431 -15.57 2.59 3.25
C TYR A 431 -15.34 1.11 3.55
N GLY A 432 -16.38 0.45 4.04
CA GLY A 432 -16.41 -1.00 4.23
C GLY A 432 -17.07 -1.66 3.03
N VAL A 433 -16.37 -2.56 2.35
CA VAL A 433 -16.91 -3.29 1.19
C VAL A 433 -17.13 -4.75 1.57
N THR A 434 -18.36 -5.23 1.42
CA THR A 434 -18.73 -6.63 1.70
C THR A 434 -19.38 -7.25 0.46
N LEU A 435 -18.77 -8.31 -0.07
CA LEU A 435 -19.32 -9.07 -1.20
C LEU A 435 -20.28 -10.14 -0.67
N GLY A 436 -21.48 -10.22 -1.24
CA GLY A 436 -22.48 -11.22 -0.90
C GLY A 436 -23.20 -11.76 -2.12
N SER A 437 -23.96 -12.86 -1.94
CA SER A 437 -24.76 -13.46 -3.01
C SER A 437 -25.93 -12.60 -3.48
N ALA A 438 -26.28 -11.58 -2.70
CA ALA A 438 -27.35 -10.63 -3.01
C ALA A 438 -26.83 -9.29 -3.59
N GLY A 439 -25.51 -9.17 -3.84
CA GLY A 439 -24.88 -7.92 -4.26
C GLY A 439 -23.70 -7.52 -3.37
N VAL A 440 -23.13 -6.35 -3.63
CA VAL A 440 -22.06 -5.76 -2.84
C VAL A 440 -22.65 -4.69 -1.91
N LEU A 441 -22.29 -4.73 -0.64
CA LEU A 441 -22.63 -3.69 0.32
C LEU A 441 -21.42 -2.77 0.52
N VAL A 442 -21.62 -1.46 0.39
CA VAL A 442 -20.61 -0.45 0.67
C VAL A 442 -21.10 0.44 1.80
N ASN A 443 -20.37 0.46 2.91
CA ASN A 443 -20.74 1.25 4.08
C ASN A 443 -19.77 2.41 4.26
N ASP A 444 -20.27 3.64 4.28
CA ASP A 444 -19.46 4.83 4.59
C ASP A 444 -19.29 5.01 6.11
N PHE A 445 -18.05 4.93 6.57
CA PHE A 445 -17.68 5.08 7.98
C PHE A 445 -17.57 6.54 8.43
N SER A 446 -17.53 7.51 7.51
CA SER A 446 -17.47 8.94 7.82
C SER A 446 -18.84 9.55 8.19
N GLY A 447 -19.92 8.77 8.04
CA GLY A 447 -21.25 9.10 8.55
C GLY A 447 -22.12 9.98 7.64
N PHE A 448 -21.71 10.26 6.40
CA PHE A 448 -22.46 11.12 5.48
C PHE A 448 -23.25 10.37 4.41
N SER A 449 -22.82 9.17 3.99
CA SER A 449 -23.41 8.46 2.83
C SER A 449 -24.22 7.20 3.16
N GLY A 450 -24.25 6.71 4.40
CA GLY A 450 -25.05 5.52 4.73
C GLY A 450 -24.51 4.21 4.13
N THR A 451 -25.38 3.21 3.95
CA THR A 451 -25.02 1.90 3.39
C THR A 451 -25.64 1.71 1.99
N ASP A 452 -24.79 1.54 0.99
CA ASP A 452 -25.16 1.33 -0.41
C ASP A 452 -25.20 -0.16 -0.75
N THR A 453 -26.14 -0.53 -1.62
CA THR A 453 -26.29 -1.88 -2.18
C THR A 453 -26.06 -1.82 -3.68
N LEU A 454 -25.06 -2.53 -4.17
CA LEU A 454 -24.63 -2.53 -5.56
C LEU A 454 -24.91 -3.89 -6.20
N LEU A 455 -25.57 -3.88 -7.36
CA LEU A 455 -25.87 -5.05 -8.18
C LEU A 455 -25.24 -4.83 -9.55
N ASN A 456 -24.62 -5.86 -10.14
CA ASN A 456 -23.98 -5.78 -11.46
C ASN A 456 -23.06 -4.55 -11.57
N VAL A 457 -22.16 -4.41 -10.58
CA VAL A 457 -21.16 -3.34 -10.55
C VAL A 457 -19.80 -4.00 -10.36
N GLU A 458 -18.87 -3.68 -11.25
CA GLU A 458 -17.57 -4.35 -11.31
C GLU A 458 -16.44 -3.49 -10.75
N ARG A 459 -16.61 -2.17 -10.61
CA ARG A 459 -15.55 -1.24 -10.21
C ARG A 459 -16.03 -0.24 -9.15
N LEU A 460 -15.22 -0.03 -8.11
CA LEU A 460 -15.36 1.07 -7.17
C LEU A 460 -14.12 1.95 -7.26
N GLN A 461 -14.31 3.24 -7.47
CA GLN A 461 -13.24 4.24 -7.49
C GLN A 461 -13.31 5.06 -6.21
N PHE A 462 -12.20 5.11 -5.46
CA PHE A 462 -12.03 5.97 -4.29
C PHE A 462 -11.05 7.10 -4.58
N ALA A 463 -10.89 8.03 -3.64
CA ALA A 463 -9.95 9.15 -3.80
C ALA A 463 -8.49 8.72 -3.90
N ASP A 464 -8.12 7.57 -3.31
CA ASP A 464 -6.74 7.09 -3.21
C ASP A 464 -6.45 5.84 -4.05
N THR A 465 -7.44 4.96 -4.25
CA THR A 465 -7.29 3.69 -4.99
C THR A 465 -8.59 3.23 -5.64
N ALA A 466 -8.53 2.18 -6.46
CA ALA A 466 -9.69 1.53 -7.04
C ALA A 466 -9.79 0.07 -6.58
N LEU A 467 -11.01 -0.45 -6.54
CA LEU A 467 -11.32 -1.84 -6.19
C LEU A 467 -12.13 -2.49 -7.31
N ALA A 468 -11.65 -3.61 -7.84
CA ALA A 468 -12.41 -4.42 -8.79
C ALA A 468 -13.14 -5.55 -8.06
N LEU A 469 -14.42 -5.73 -8.40
CA LEU A 469 -15.37 -6.64 -7.74
C LEU A 469 -15.63 -7.92 -8.55
N ASP A 470 -15.32 -7.93 -9.84
CA ASP A 470 -15.43 -9.08 -10.76
C ASP A 470 -14.29 -10.09 -10.54
N ILE A 471 -14.20 -10.62 -9.33
CA ILE A 471 -13.18 -11.59 -8.91
C ILE A 471 -13.29 -12.95 -9.62
N GLU A 472 -14.44 -13.21 -10.24
CA GLU A 472 -14.63 -14.34 -11.16
C GLU A 472 -14.54 -13.93 -12.65
N GLY A 473 -14.55 -12.62 -12.92
CA GLY A 473 -14.43 -12.01 -14.25
C GLY A 473 -13.00 -11.58 -14.59
N ASN A 474 -12.88 -10.49 -15.34
CA ASN A 474 -11.60 -10.04 -15.92
C ASN A 474 -10.57 -9.69 -14.84
N ALA A 475 -10.97 -9.01 -13.76
CA ALA A 475 -10.01 -8.66 -12.71
C ALA A 475 -9.48 -9.87 -11.95
N GLY A 476 -10.35 -10.84 -11.65
CA GLY A 476 -9.94 -12.11 -11.09
C GLY A 476 -8.99 -12.89 -12.01
N GLN A 477 -9.30 -12.93 -13.30
CA GLN A 477 -8.45 -13.59 -14.31
C GLN A 477 -7.08 -12.92 -14.42
N ALA A 478 -7.03 -11.59 -14.47
CA ALA A 478 -5.77 -10.84 -14.47
C ALA A 478 -4.93 -11.16 -13.22
N TYR A 479 -5.53 -11.12 -12.03
CA TYR A 479 -4.84 -11.40 -10.77
C TYR A 479 -4.27 -12.82 -10.75
N ARG A 480 -5.10 -13.83 -11.07
CA ARG A 480 -4.67 -15.24 -11.05
C ARG A 480 -3.57 -15.53 -12.06
N LEU A 481 -3.65 -14.93 -13.25
CA LEU A 481 -2.64 -15.10 -14.28
C LEU A 481 -1.33 -14.41 -13.90
N TYR A 482 -1.41 -13.23 -13.29
CA TYR A 482 -0.25 -12.51 -12.76
C TYR A 482 0.48 -13.35 -11.71
N GLN A 483 -0.26 -13.89 -10.72
CA GLN A 483 0.31 -14.79 -9.71
C GLN A 483 0.90 -16.04 -10.38
N ALA A 484 0.19 -16.65 -11.33
CA ALA A 484 0.65 -17.87 -11.99
C ALA A 484 1.93 -17.64 -12.80
N ALA A 485 2.05 -16.47 -13.43
CA ALA A 485 3.17 -16.12 -14.27
C ALA A 485 4.40 -15.67 -13.47
N LEU A 486 4.22 -14.96 -12.35
CA LEU A 486 5.33 -14.29 -11.64
C LEU A 486 5.56 -14.81 -10.20
N ASN A 487 4.65 -15.65 -9.69
CA ASN A 487 4.68 -16.24 -8.35
C ASN A 487 4.84 -15.19 -7.23
N ARG A 488 4.05 -14.12 -7.31
CA ARG A 488 3.96 -13.05 -6.30
C ARG A 488 2.60 -12.37 -6.35
N VAL A 489 2.29 -11.61 -5.30
CA VAL A 489 1.14 -10.68 -5.31
C VAL A 489 1.36 -9.63 -6.41
N PRO A 490 0.34 -9.35 -7.24
CA PRO A 490 0.42 -8.30 -8.24
C PRO A 490 0.64 -6.92 -7.61
N ASP A 491 1.50 -6.11 -8.22
CA ASP A 491 1.50 -4.67 -7.93
C ASP A 491 0.27 -3.99 -8.56
N LYS A 492 -0.23 -2.93 -7.93
CA LYS A 492 -1.50 -2.26 -8.29
C LYS A 492 -1.49 -1.73 -9.73
N ASP A 493 -0.37 -1.18 -10.18
CA ASP A 493 -0.19 -0.64 -11.53
C ASP A 493 -0.18 -1.73 -12.60
N GLY A 494 0.63 -2.78 -12.41
CA GLY A 494 0.70 -3.91 -13.33
C GLY A 494 -0.62 -4.67 -13.40
N LEU A 495 -1.30 -4.85 -12.26
CA LEU A 495 -2.64 -5.44 -12.23
C LEU A 495 -3.63 -4.58 -13.02
N GLY A 496 -3.64 -3.27 -12.80
CA GLY A 496 -4.52 -2.35 -13.51
C GLY A 496 -4.31 -2.31 -15.02
N HIS A 497 -3.06 -2.43 -15.48
CA HIS A 497 -2.76 -2.58 -16.90
C HIS A 497 -3.45 -3.83 -17.49
N TRP A 498 -3.27 -4.99 -16.85
CA TRP A 498 -3.84 -6.24 -17.38
C TRP A 498 -5.36 -6.32 -17.27
N ILE A 499 -5.95 -5.71 -16.24
CA ILE A 499 -7.40 -5.50 -16.14
C ILE A 499 -7.89 -4.71 -17.35
N ASN A 500 -7.29 -3.55 -17.63
CA ASN A 500 -7.66 -2.72 -18.79
C ASN A 500 -7.49 -3.45 -20.13
N VAL A 501 -6.48 -4.29 -20.29
CA VAL A 501 -6.28 -5.11 -21.49
C VAL A 501 -7.40 -6.14 -21.67
N LEU A 502 -7.79 -6.86 -20.61
CA LEU A 502 -8.89 -7.83 -20.65
C LEU A 502 -10.25 -7.14 -20.84
N ASP A 503 -10.46 -5.99 -20.20
CA ASP A 503 -11.68 -5.19 -20.30
C ASP A 503 -11.90 -4.66 -21.73
N LYS A 504 -10.83 -4.44 -22.48
CA LYS A 504 -10.86 -4.11 -23.92
C LYS A 504 -11.06 -5.32 -24.84
N GLY A 505 -11.26 -6.51 -24.27
CA GLY A 505 -11.61 -7.73 -25.00
C GLY A 505 -10.44 -8.62 -25.42
N ALA A 506 -9.24 -8.39 -24.89
CA ALA A 506 -8.13 -9.31 -25.10
C ALA A 506 -8.43 -10.67 -24.47
N SER A 507 -7.92 -11.74 -25.09
CA SER A 507 -8.01 -13.09 -24.52
C SER A 507 -6.97 -13.30 -23.43
N LEU A 508 -7.27 -14.19 -22.48
CA LEU A 508 -6.33 -14.55 -21.41
C LEU A 508 -5.01 -15.13 -21.95
N ALA A 509 -5.04 -15.79 -23.11
CA ALA A 509 -3.84 -16.27 -23.78
C ALA A 509 -2.97 -15.13 -24.35
N GLU A 510 -3.56 -14.01 -24.77
CA GLU A 510 -2.80 -12.83 -25.19
C GLU A 510 -2.12 -12.14 -24.01
N VAL A 511 -2.81 -12.04 -22.87
CA VAL A 511 -2.22 -11.56 -21.62
C VAL A 511 -1.10 -12.47 -21.15
N ALA A 512 -1.30 -13.80 -21.19
CA ALA A 512 -0.28 -14.78 -20.83
C ALA A 512 0.97 -14.65 -21.71
N ARG A 513 0.80 -14.39 -23.01
CA ARG A 513 1.90 -14.07 -23.93
C ARG A 513 2.70 -12.85 -23.47
N GLY A 514 2.00 -11.80 -23.03
CA GLY A 514 2.61 -10.59 -22.52
C GLY A 514 3.49 -10.84 -21.30
N PHE A 515 2.98 -11.58 -20.32
CA PHE A 515 3.79 -12.00 -19.17
C PHE A 515 5.00 -12.83 -19.60
N MET A 516 4.81 -13.82 -20.46
CA MET A 516 5.89 -14.67 -20.95
C MET A 516 6.99 -13.91 -21.72
N GLY A 517 6.62 -12.80 -22.36
CA GLY A 517 7.55 -11.89 -23.02
C GLY A 517 8.33 -10.97 -22.07
N SER A 518 7.97 -10.91 -20.79
CA SER A 518 8.62 -10.03 -19.81
C SER A 518 9.98 -10.58 -19.36
N ALA A 519 10.92 -9.68 -19.07
CA ALA A 519 12.22 -10.03 -18.51
C ALA A 519 12.10 -10.75 -17.15
N GLU A 520 11.11 -10.36 -16.34
CA GLU A 520 10.85 -11.00 -15.05
C GLU A 520 10.45 -12.46 -15.24
N PHE A 521 9.48 -12.76 -16.11
CA PHE A 521 9.08 -14.13 -16.40
C PHE A 521 10.24 -14.95 -16.94
N MET A 522 11.00 -14.44 -17.92
CA MET A 522 12.15 -15.16 -18.49
C MET A 522 13.24 -15.46 -17.45
N SER A 523 13.41 -14.60 -16.45
CA SER A 523 14.38 -14.81 -15.37
C SER A 523 13.92 -15.84 -14.33
N ARG A 524 12.61 -15.91 -14.07
CA ARG A 524 12.01 -16.79 -13.04
C ARG A 524 11.64 -18.16 -13.57
N PHE A 525 11.17 -18.24 -14.80
CA PHE A 525 10.73 -19.45 -15.46
C PHE A 525 11.76 -19.88 -16.51
N ASP A 526 12.71 -20.73 -16.12
CA ASP A 526 13.57 -21.45 -17.06
C ASP A 526 12.74 -22.51 -17.84
N ALA A 527 12.09 -22.07 -18.91
CA ALA A 527 11.29 -22.90 -19.81
C ALA A 527 12.11 -23.51 -20.96
N SER A 528 13.35 -23.91 -20.68
CA SER A 528 14.29 -24.51 -21.65
C SER A 528 13.75 -25.77 -22.34
N THR A 529 12.78 -26.47 -21.73
CA THR A 529 12.05 -27.60 -22.35
C THR A 529 10.58 -27.57 -21.95
N GLU A 530 9.68 -28.19 -22.73
CA GLU A 530 8.25 -28.29 -22.38
C GLU A 530 8.03 -29.04 -21.05
N SER A 531 8.84 -30.08 -20.79
CA SER A 531 8.79 -30.82 -19.53
C SER A 531 9.12 -29.92 -18.34
N ARG A 532 10.19 -29.11 -18.45
CA ARG A 532 10.59 -28.16 -17.41
C ARG A 532 9.54 -27.06 -17.21
N PHE A 533 8.96 -26.56 -18.30
CA PHE A 533 7.89 -25.56 -18.25
C PHE A 533 6.66 -26.08 -17.48
N VAL A 534 6.17 -27.28 -17.82
CA VAL A 534 5.04 -27.92 -17.12
C VAL A 534 5.37 -28.18 -15.65
N ASP A 535 6.58 -28.63 -15.33
CA ASP A 535 7.02 -28.85 -13.95
C ASP A 535 6.99 -27.55 -13.13
N LEU A 536 7.44 -26.44 -13.71
CA LEU A 536 7.41 -25.13 -13.07
C LEU A 536 5.98 -24.63 -12.86
N LEU A 537 5.04 -24.89 -13.77
CA LEU A 537 3.64 -24.51 -13.56
C LEU A 537 3.01 -25.27 -12.40
N TYR A 538 3.24 -26.58 -12.29
CA TYR A 538 2.79 -27.35 -11.13
C TYR A 538 3.40 -26.83 -9.81
N GLN A 539 4.69 -26.52 -9.80
CA GLN A 539 5.40 -26.05 -8.60
C GLN A 539 5.03 -24.63 -8.18
N ASN A 540 4.95 -23.70 -9.14
CA ASN A 540 4.80 -22.28 -8.86
C ASN A 540 3.33 -21.84 -8.80
N VAL A 541 2.45 -22.49 -9.56
CA VAL A 541 1.02 -22.14 -9.61
C VAL A 541 0.21 -23.01 -8.65
N LEU A 542 0.47 -24.32 -8.62
CA LEU A 542 -0.32 -25.27 -7.81
C LEU A 542 0.38 -25.69 -6.51
N HIS A 543 1.63 -25.27 -6.31
CA HIS A 543 2.44 -25.57 -5.13
C HIS A 543 2.61 -27.06 -4.82
N ARG A 544 2.65 -27.89 -5.87
CA ARG A 544 2.86 -29.34 -5.77
C ARG A 544 3.57 -29.92 -6.98
N ALA A 545 4.03 -31.16 -6.86
CA ALA A 545 4.46 -31.91 -8.04
C ALA A 545 3.23 -32.33 -8.88
N GLY A 546 3.37 -32.28 -10.21
CA GLY A 546 2.38 -32.86 -11.11
C GLY A 546 2.41 -34.38 -11.03
N ASP A 547 1.23 -35.01 -11.04
CA ASP A 547 1.13 -36.46 -11.17
C ASP A 547 1.57 -36.91 -12.59
N ALA A 548 1.94 -38.18 -12.73
CA ALA A 548 2.50 -38.69 -13.99
C ALA A 548 1.53 -38.52 -15.18
N SER A 549 0.23 -38.73 -14.97
CA SER A 549 -0.79 -38.57 -16.01
C SER A 549 -0.99 -37.12 -16.41
N GLY A 550 -1.17 -36.22 -15.45
CA GLY A 550 -1.37 -34.79 -15.70
C GLY A 550 -0.16 -34.15 -16.40
N ARG A 551 1.06 -34.49 -15.95
CA ARG A 551 2.30 -34.04 -16.61
C ARG A 551 2.37 -34.52 -18.05
N SER A 552 2.13 -35.81 -18.32
CA SER A 552 2.18 -36.36 -19.68
C SER A 552 1.17 -35.67 -20.59
N PHE A 553 -0.06 -35.47 -20.11
CA PHE A 553 -1.11 -34.79 -20.87
C PHE A 553 -0.67 -33.41 -21.36
N TRP A 554 -0.13 -32.56 -20.47
CA TRP A 554 0.30 -31.21 -20.84
C TRP A 554 1.53 -31.21 -21.75
N ILE A 555 2.50 -32.08 -21.48
CA ILE A 555 3.69 -32.21 -22.34
C ILE A 555 3.31 -32.66 -23.74
N ASP A 556 2.43 -33.66 -23.87
CA ASP A 556 1.96 -34.17 -25.17
C ASP A 556 1.16 -33.09 -25.93
N ALA A 557 0.36 -32.30 -25.24
CA ALA A 557 -0.37 -31.17 -25.83
C ALA A 557 0.58 -30.09 -26.39
N LEU A 558 1.67 -29.78 -25.67
CA LEU A 558 2.68 -28.82 -26.10
C LEU A 558 3.52 -29.36 -27.26
N VAL A 559 3.99 -30.61 -27.18
CA VAL A 559 4.85 -31.23 -28.21
C VAL A 559 4.09 -31.46 -29.52
N SER A 560 2.81 -31.82 -29.44
CA SER A 560 1.96 -32.01 -30.64
C SER A 560 1.48 -30.68 -31.24
N GLY A 561 1.66 -29.55 -30.56
CA GLY A 561 1.13 -28.25 -30.95
C GLY A 561 -0.37 -28.10 -30.75
N ALA A 562 -1.02 -29.03 -30.03
CA ALA A 562 -2.45 -28.96 -29.70
C ALA A 562 -2.74 -27.84 -28.68
N ALA A 563 -1.76 -27.44 -27.89
CA ALA A 563 -1.81 -26.26 -27.02
C ALA A 563 -0.51 -25.45 -27.17
N SER A 564 -0.63 -24.12 -27.06
CA SER A 564 0.52 -23.23 -26.94
C SER A 564 0.89 -23.03 -25.47
N ARG A 565 2.12 -22.59 -25.19
CA ARG A 565 2.56 -22.35 -23.80
C ARG A 565 1.72 -21.29 -23.08
N GLU A 566 1.31 -20.25 -23.81
CA GLU A 566 0.45 -19.18 -23.31
C GLU A 566 -0.92 -19.74 -22.89
N ARG A 567 -1.45 -20.67 -23.71
CA ARG A 567 -2.71 -21.34 -23.40
C ARG A 567 -2.59 -22.23 -22.16
N VAL A 568 -1.50 -22.99 -22.04
CA VAL A 568 -1.27 -23.85 -20.87
C VAL A 568 -1.12 -23.02 -19.60
N LEU A 569 -0.37 -21.90 -19.63
CA LEU A 569 -0.27 -21.00 -18.49
C LEU A 569 -1.65 -20.43 -18.08
N ALA A 570 -2.44 -19.98 -19.05
CA ALA A 570 -3.81 -19.51 -18.79
C ALA A 570 -4.72 -20.61 -18.20
N ASP A 571 -4.61 -21.85 -18.69
CA ASP A 571 -5.40 -22.98 -18.17
C ASP A 571 -4.98 -23.37 -16.74
N PHE A 572 -3.68 -23.26 -16.39
CA PHE A 572 -3.22 -23.46 -15.01
C PHE A 572 -3.71 -22.34 -14.08
N SER A 573 -3.63 -21.08 -14.52
CA SER A 573 -4.16 -19.91 -13.82
C SER A 573 -5.65 -20.09 -13.47
N GLU A 574 -6.44 -20.58 -14.43
CA GLU A 574 -7.89 -20.74 -14.26
C GLU A 574 -8.32 -22.11 -13.77
N SER A 575 -7.37 -22.96 -13.39
CA SER A 575 -7.69 -24.27 -12.81
C SER A 575 -8.46 -24.14 -11.50
N ALA A 576 -9.37 -25.07 -11.24
CA ALA A 576 -10.18 -25.07 -10.00
C ALA A 576 -9.31 -25.08 -8.73
N GLU A 577 -8.14 -25.73 -8.81
CA GLU A 577 -7.17 -25.77 -7.71
C GLU A 577 -6.55 -24.40 -7.46
N ASN A 578 -6.09 -23.68 -8.49
CA ASN A 578 -5.53 -22.34 -8.32
C ASN A 578 -6.59 -21.32 -7.86
N LYS A 579 -7.81 -21.40 -8.41
CA LYS A 579 -8.94 -20.57 -7.95
C LYS A 579 -9.25 -20.79 -6.48
N ALA A 580 -9.23 -22.05 -6.02
CA ALA A 580 -9.43 -22.36 -4.61
C ALA A 580 -8.31 -21.79 -3.73
N GLN A 581 -7.05 -21.90 -4.15
CA GLN A 581 -5.89 -21.36 -3.44
C GLN A 581 -5.95 -19.82 -3.30
N LEU A 582 -6.48 -19.12 -4.31
CA LEU A 582 -6.54 -17.65 -4.34
C LEU A 582 -7.88 -17.06 -3.87
N SER A 583 -8.87 -17.90 -3.56
CA SER A 583 -10.20 -17.45 -3.11
C SER A 583 -10.14 -16.49 -1.91
N GLY A 584 -9.25 -16.74 -0.94
CA GLY A 584 -9.06 -15.86 0.22
C GLY A 584 -8.44 -14.51 -0.14
N ALA A 585 -7.50 -14.47 -1.08
CA ALA A 585 -6.86 -13.22 -1.53
C ALA A 585 -7.81 -12.32 -2.33
N LEU A 586 -8.82 -12.92 -2.97
CA LEU A 586 -9.81 -12.23 -3.80
C LEU A 586 -11.13 -11.94 -3.05
N ALA A 587 -11.30 -12.40 -1.82
CA ALA A 587 -12.59 -12.43 -1.12
C ALA A 587 -13.27 -11.05 -0.98
N TYR A 588 -12.49 -9.98 -0.99
CA TYR A 588 -12.96 -8.60 -0.79
C TYR A 588 -12.81 -7.73 -2.05
N GLY A 589 -12.63 -8.34 -3.22
CA GLY A 589 -12.21 -7.63 -4.42
C GLY A 589 -10.68 -7.47 -4.49
N VAL A 590 -10.21 -6.86 -5.58
CA VAL A 590 -8.77 -6.62 -5.80
C VAL A 590 -8.50 -5.14 -5.99
N GLU A 591 -7.58 -4.61 -5.18
CA GLU A 591 -7.12 -3.23 -5.34
C GLU A 591 -6.18 -3.10 -6.54
N TYR A 592 -6.37 -2.04 -7.32
CA TYR A 592 -5.56 -1.77 -8.50
C TYR A 592 -5.50 -0.27 -8.78
N THR A 593 -4.57 0.14 -9.64
CA THR A 593 -4.52 1.51 -10.18
C THR A 593 -5.19 1.49 -11.55
N PRO A 594 -6.33 2.18 -11.75
CA PRO A 594 -6.97 2.27 -13.06
C PRO A 594 -5.99 2.72 -14.12
N THR A 595 -5.92 2.00 -15.24
CA THR A 595 -5.03 2.34 -16.34
C THR A 595 -5.86 2.70 -17.56
N VAL A 596 -5.64 3.89 -18.09
CA VAL A 596 -6.16 4.33 -19.38
C VAL A 596 -5.01 4.37 -20.36
N SER A 597 -5.20 3.81 -21.55
CA SER A 597 -4.17 3.79 -22.58
C SER A 597 -4.73 4.25 -23.91
N GLY A 598 -4.02 5.18 -24.55
CA GLY A 598 -4.18 5.60 -25.93
C GLY A 598 -3.56 4.64 -26.92
N GLY A 599 -3.69 5.00 -28.20
CA GLY A 599 -3.22 4.22 -29.33
C GLY A 599 -2.11 4.95 -30.07
N ALA A 600 -2.21 4.93 -31.40
CA ALA A 600 -1.43 5.81 -32.25
C ALA A 600 -2.30 7.00 -32.66
N GLY A 601 -1.71 8.18 -32.70
CA GLY A 601 -2.39 9.44 -32.95
C GLY A 601 -2.44 10.31 -31.71
N ASN A 602 -3.04 11.50 -31.85
CA ASN A 602 -3.20 12.43 -30.75
C ASN A 602 -4.52 12.11 -30.02
N ASP A 603 -4.41 11.53 -28.83
CA ASP A 603 -5.54 11.14 -28.00
C ASP A 603 -5.87 12.21 -26.94
N ALA A 604 -7.15 12.28 -26.56
CA ALA A 604 -7.64 13.19 -25.53
C ALA A 604 -8.36 12.40 -24.43
N PHE A 605 -7.87 12.53 -23.21
CA PHE A 605 -8.38 11.86 -22.03
C PHE A 605 -9.00 12.87 -21.06
N LEU A 606 -10.06 12.45 -20.37
CA LEU A 606 -10.56 13.15 -19.20
C LEU A 606 -9.97 12.48 -17.96
N ALA A 607 -9.40 13.27 -17.06
CA ALA A 607 -8.89 12.75 -15.80
C ALA A 607 -10.05 12.24 -14.95
N MET A 608 -9.94 10.98 -14.51
CA MET A 608 -10.89 10.42 -13.58
C MET A 608 -10.60 10.93 -12.17
N PRO A 609 -11.64 11.06 -11.31
CA PRO A 609 -11.42 11.34 -9.90
C PRO A 609 -10.59 10.23 -9.21
N GLY A 610 -9.72 10.63 -8.28
CA GLY A 610 -8.81 9.72 -7.56
C GLY A 610 -7.50 9.47 -8.30
N SER A 611 -6.80 8.39 -7.98
CA SER A 611 -5.52 8.03 -8.63
C SER A 611 -5.74 7.16 -9.87
N GLN A 612 -5.07 7.49 -10.98
CA GLN A 612 -5.04 6.68 -12.21
C GLN A 612 -3.68 6.72 -12.90
N LYS A 613 -3.46 5.75 -13.79
CA LYS A 613 -2.34 5.74 -14.73
C LYS A 613 -2.84 6.05 -16.13
N VAL A 614 -2.19 7.00 -16.80
CA VAL A 614 -2.51 7.34 -18.19
C VAL A 614 -1.27 7.12 -19.05
N ASP A 615 -1.41 6.28 -20.07
CA ASP A 615 -0.42 6.07 -21.12
C ASP A 615 -0.98 6.65 -22.42
N GLY A 616 -0.49 7.79 -22.89
CA GLY A 616 -1.01 8.42 -24.11
C GLY A 616 -0.69 7.63 -25.38
N GLY A 617 0.41 6.88 -25.38
CA GLY A 617 0.82 6.08 -26.53
C GLY A 617 1.70 6.86 -27.51
N MET A 618 1.43 6.76 -28.81
CA MET A 618 2.21 7.45 -29.83
C MET A 618 1.47 8.68 -30.34
N GLY A 619 1.97 9.87 -30.07
CA GLY A 619 1.38 11.09 -30.63
C GLY A 619 1.66 12.27 -29.73
N ILE A 620 0.78 13.27 -29.82
CA ILE A 620 0.69 14.35 -28.84
C ILE A 620 -0.60 14.14 -28.08
N ASP A 621 -0.47 13.69 -26.85
CA ASP A 621 -1.60 13.25 -26.05
C ASP A 621 -1.97 14.28 -24.98
N VAL A 622 -3.27 14.46 -24.76
CA VAL A 622 -3.82 15.48 -23.85
C VAL A 622 -4.60 14.81 -22.72
N LEU A 623 -4.19 15.06 -21.48
CA LEU A 623 -4.99 14.74 -20.30
C LEU A 623 -5.65 16.01 -19.75
N ARG A 624 -6.98 16.00 -19.65
CA ARG A 624 -7.77 17.13 -19.18
C ARG A 624 -8.23 16.96 -17.73
N TYR A 625 -7.97 17.96 -16.90
CA TYR A 625 -8.44 18.04 -15.52
C TYR A 625 -9.61 19.03 -15.38
N GLU A 626 -10.60 18.67 -14.56
CA GLU A 626 -11.68 19.56 -14.15
C GLU A 626 -11.23 20.43 -12.96
N GLY A 627 -10.47 21.49 -13.22
CA GLY A 627 -10.01 22.41 -12.18
C GLY A 627 -8.93 23.37 -12.67
N ALA A 628 -8.65 24.42 -11.90
CA ALA A 628 -7.60 25.38 -12.22
C ALA A 628 -6.21 24.77 -11.95
N ARG A 629 -5.19 25.08 -12.77
CA ARG A 629 -3.82 24.56 -12.61
C ARG A 629 -3.26 24.73 -11.19
N SER A 630 -3.63 25.82 -10.53
CA SER A 630 -3.20 26.14 -9.16
C SER A 630 -3.68 25.17 -8.06
N THR A 631 -4.62 24.26 -8.36
CA THR A 631 -5.08 23.22 -7.43
C THR A 631 -4.29 21.92 -7.55
N PHE A 632 -3.40 21.81 -8.53
CA PHE A 632 -2.62 20.61 -8.80
C PHE A 632 -1.12 20.83 -8.58
N VAL A 633 -0.42 19.78 -8.19
CA VAL A 633 1.03 19.74 -8.07
C VAL A 633 1.58 18.74 -9.08
N LEU A 634 2.48 19.21 -9.94
CA LEU A 634 3.22 18.38 -10.90
C LEU A 634 4.58 18.03 -10.30
N ALA A 635 4.97 16.77 -10.38
CA ALA A 635 6.31 16.33 -10.02
C ALA A 635 6.89 15.41 -11.10
N HIS A 636 8.16 15.63 -11.44
CA HIS A 636 8.92 14.83 -12.39
C HIS A 636 9.83 13.88 -11.62
N GLY A 637 9.67 12.58 -11.82
CA GLY A 637 10.43 11.54 -11.13
C GLY A 637 10.93 10.46 -12.07
N ALA A 638 11.72 9.52 -11.53
CA ALA A 638 12.26 8.39 -12.28
C ALA A 638 11.17 7.44 -12.83
N ALA A 639 9.97 7.47 -12.24
CA ALA A 639 8.82 6.65 -12.62
C ALA A 639 7.88 7.32 -13.65
N GLY A 640 8.18 8.54 -14.09
CA GLY A 640 7.33 9.34 -14.98
C GLY A 640 6.91 10.66 -14.34
N ILE A 641 5.88 11.28 -14.93
CA ILE A 641 5.31 12.54 -14.44
C ILE A 641 4.13 12.21 -13.55
N THR A 642 4.06 12.83 -12.38
CA THR A 642 2.92 12.70 -11.47
C THR A 642 2.17 14.00 -11.36
N VAL A 643 0.84 13.91 -11.34
CA VAL A 643 -0.06 15.03 -11.09
C VAL A 643 -0.88 14.68 -9.87
N SER A 644 -0.70 15.44 -8.79
CA SER A 644 -1.49 15.27 -7.58
C SER A 644 -2.50 16.40 -7.43
N ASP A 645 -3.72 16.05 -7.05
CA ASP A 645 -4.70 17.03 -6.63
C ASP A 645 -4.56 17.32 -5.11
N ARG A 646 -5.28 18.33 -4.61
CA ARG A 646 -5.34 18.63 -3.16
C ARG A 646 -6.31 17.73 -2.37
N ALA A 647 -6.96 16.76 -3.03
CA ALA A 647 -7.92 15.82 -2.44
C ALA A 647 -7.35 14.39 -2.27
N ASN A 648 -6.05 14.20 -2.54
CA ASN A 648 -5.22 13.00 -2.33
C ASN A 648 -5.20 11.96 -3.48
N GLY A 649 -5.70 12.29 -4.67
CA GLY A 649 -5.48 11.49 -5.87
C GLY A 649 -4.11 11.78 -6.48
N VAL A 650 -3.37 10.76 -6.92
CA VAL A 650 -2.09 10.90 -7.63
C VAL A 650 -2.15 10.18 -8.96
N ASP A 651 -2.14 10.94 -10.04
CA ASP A 651 -2.09 10.43 -11.39
C ASP A 651 -0.65 10.22 -11.84
N THR A 652 -0.39 9.08 -12.49
CA THR A 652 0.91 8.76 -13.10
C THR A 652 0.79 8.78 -14.61
N LEU A 653 1.61 9.59 -15.27
CA LEU A 653 1.54 9.85 -16.70
C LEU A 653 2.76 9.31 -17.41
N VAL A 654 2.49 8.62 -18.52
CA VAL A 654 3.48 8.06 -19.43
C VAL A 654 3.06 8.45 -20.85
N ASN A 655 3.99 8.93 -21.68
CA ASN A 655 3.70 9.37 -23.05
C ASN A 655 2.50 10.34 -23.13
N VAL A 656 2.43 11.31 -22.22
CA VAL A 656 1.43 12.38 -22.26
C VAL A 656 2.19 13.70 -22.35
N GLU A 657 1.97 14.45 -23.43
CA GLU A 657 2.73 15.66 -23.73
C GLU A 657 2.00 16.92 -23.25
N ARG A 658 0.69 16.85 -23.01
CA ARG A 658 -0.14 18.03 -22.71
C ARG A 658 -1.09 17.76 -21.54
N LEU A 659 -1.15 18.71 -20.62
CA LEU A 659 -2.20 18.81 -19.60
C LEU A 659 -3.10 19.99 -19.90
N ALA A 660 -4.41 19.78 -19.86
CA ALA A 660 -5.39 20.85 -20.00
C ALA A 660 -6.12 21.07 -18.67
N PHE A 661 -5.96 22.25 -18.08
CA PHE A 661 -6.71 22.70 -16.91
C PHE A 661 -7.83 23.66 -17.35
N ALA A 662 -8.69 24.06 -16.41
CA ALA A 662 -9.80 24.96 -16.69
C ALA A 662 -9.35 26.38 -17.09
N ASP A 663 -8.13 26.79 -16.72
CA ASP A 663 -7.58 28.13 -16.90
C ASP A 663 -6.34 28.21 -17.80
N VAL A 664 -5.51 27.17 -17.85
CA VAL A 664 -4.26 27.14 -18.63
C VAL A 664 -3.92 25.71 -19.07
N SER A 665 -3.06 25.57 -20.08
CA SER A 665 -2.46 24.28 -20.44
C SER A 665 -1.01 24.21 -20.04
N VAL A 666 -0.53 23.01 -19.73
CA VAL A 666 0.88 22.74 -19.43
C VAL A 666 1.41 21.74 -20.44
N ALA A 667 2.51 22.06 -21.10
CA ALA A 667 3.24 21.12 -21.95
C ALA A 667 4.35 20.42 -21.14
N LEU A 668 4.45 19.10 -21.30
CA LEU A 668 5.34 18.22 -20.55
C LEU A 668 6.58 17.79 -21.35
N ASP A 669 6.54 17.92 -22.68
CA ASP A 669 7.63 17.67 -23.62
C ASP A 669 8.66 18.82 -23.62
N ILE A 670 9.31 19.03 -22.47
CA ILE A 670 10.34 20.08 -22.29
C ILE A 670 11.59 19.87 -23.17
N ASP A 671 11.78 18.65 -23.67
CA ASP A 671 12.81 18.29 -24.66
C ASP A 671 12.25 18.20 -26.09
N GLY A 672 10.92 18.23 -26.23
CA GLY A 672 10.19 18.17 -27.50
C GLY A 672 9.81 19.55 -28.04
N HIS A 673 8.71 19.61 -28.79
CA HIS A 673 8.27 20.81 -29.50
C HIS A 673 8.00 21.98 -28.54
N ALA A 674 7.40 21.74 -27.38
CA ALA A 674 7.13 22.83 -26.44
C ALA A 674 8.42 23.43 -25.85
N GLY A 675 9.38 22.57 -25.50
CA GLY A 675 10.71 22.99 -25.09
C GLY A 675 11.42 23.84 -26.14
N GLN A 676 11.41 23.36 -27.39
CA GLN A 676 12.01 24.05 -28.53
C GLN A 676 11.35 25.41 -28.78
N ALA A 677 10.01 25.48 -28.77
CA ALA A 677 9.28 26.74 -28.92
C ALA A 677 9.64 27.74 -27.82
N TYR A 678 9.71 27.31 -26.56
CA TYR A 678 10.07 28.17 -25.44
C TYR A 678 11.50 28.70 -25.58
N ARG A 679 12.48 27.81 -25.80
CA ARG A 679 13.90 28.17 -25.94
C ARG A 679 14.12 29.11 -27.11
N LEU A 680 13.48 28.85 -28.25
CA LEU A 680 13.58 29.71 -29.42
C LEU A 680 12.91 31.06 -29.21
N TYR A 681 11.75 31.11 -28.55
CA TYR A 681 11.08 32.37 -28.21
C TYR A 681 11.99 33.23 -27.33
N GLN A 682 12.56 32.65 -26.27
CA GLN A 682 13.48 33.36 -25.38
C GLN A 682 14.76 33.76 -26.10
N ALA A 683 15.34 32.89 -26.95
CA ALA A 683 16.50 33.24 -27.75
C ALA A 683 16.20 34.41 -28.70
N ALA A 684 15.05 34.38 -29.38
CA ALA A 684 14.68 35.38 -30.36
C ALA A 684 14.29 36.73 -29.75
N LEU A 685 13.68 36.74 -28.56
CA LEU A 685 13.08 37.95 -27.97
C LEU A 685 13.68 38.35 -26.62
N ASN A 686 14.62 37.57 -26.09
CA ASN A 686 15.34 37.81 -24.84
C ASN A 686 14.42 38.14 -23.65
N ARG A 687 13.32 37.37 -23.53
CA ARG A 687 12.36 37.47 -22.43
C ARG A 687 11.56 36.18 -22.29
N VAL A 688 10.88 36.03 -21.15
CA VAL A 688 9.90 34.97 -20.95
C VAL A 688 8.78 35.09 -21.99
N PRO A 689 8.37 33.98 -22.64
CA PRO A 689 7.26 33.97 -23.58
C PRO A 689 5.94 34.37 -22.92
N ASP A 690 5.07 35.04 -23.67
CA ASP A 690 3.65 35.15 -23.27
C ASP A 690 2.91 33.86 -23.64
N HIS A 691 1.90 33.48 -22.84
CA HIS A 691 1.23 32.19 -22.98
C HIS A 691 0.57 31.98 -24.35
N ALA A 692 -0.03 33.02 -24.93
CA ALA A 692 -0.75 32.93 -26.20
C ALA A 692 0.20 32.83 -27.40
N GLY A 693 1.24 33.66 -27.41
CA GLY A 693 2.28 33.61 -28.43
C GLY A 693 3.05 32.30 -28.38
N LEU A 694 3.35 31.78 -27.18
CA LEU A 694 3.98 30.49 -27.02
C LEU A 694 3.10 29.37 -27.57
N GLY A 695 1.82 29.33 -27.21
CA GLY A 695 0.89 28.31 -27.70
C GLY A 695 0.75 28.26 -29.21
N ARG A 696 0.80 29.41 -29.89
CA ARG A 696 0.83 29.47 -31.35
C ARG A 696 2.06 28.77 -31.95
N TRP A 697 3.23 28.97 -31.35
CA TRP A 697 4.46 28.36 -31.87
C TRP A 697 4.57 26.87 -31.55
N ILE A 698 4.05 26.46 -30.38
CA ILE A 698 3.87 25.04 -30.04
C ILE A 698 2.98 24.38 -31.10
N ASP A 699 1.79 24.92 -31.36
CA ASP A 699 0.87 24.40 -32.39
C ASP A 699 1.52 24.33 -33.78
N SER A 700 2.31 25.34 -34.16
CA SER A 700 3.02 25.33 -35.44
C SER A 700 4.04 24.17 -35.55
N LEU A 701 4.80 23.89 -34.49
CA LEU A 701 5.75 22.77 -34.47
C LEU A 701 5.01 21.44 -34.42
N ASP A 702 3.94 21.34 -33.65
CA ASP A 702 3.08 20.16 -33.53
C ASP A 702 2.41 19.78 -34.87
N GLN A 703 2.14 20.77 -35.75
CA GLN A 703 1.66 20.56 -37.12
C GLN A 703 2.78 20.29 -38.14
N GLY A 704 4.03 20.16 -37.70
CA GLY A 704 5.17 19.75 -38.53
C GLY A 704 5.99 20.88 -39.12
N ALA A 705 5.84 22.13 -38.64
CA ALA A 705 6.79 23.18 -39.00
C ALA A 705 8.18 22.86 -38.44
N SER A 706 9.22 23.21 -39.19
CA SER A 706 10.59 23.12 -38.70
C SER A 706 10.92 24.26 -37.73
N LEU A 707 11.87 24.02 -36.83
CA LEU A 707 12.35 25.05 -35.91
C LEU A 707 12.92 26.28 -36.64
N ALA A 708 13.52 26.07 -37.82
CA ALA A 708 13.99 27.16 -38.68
C ALA A 708 12.84 28.01 -39.25
N GLU A 709 11.69 27.42 -39.58
CA GLU A 709 10.51 28.16 -40.03
C GLU A 709 9.91 29.01 -38.90
N VAL A 710 9.86 28.47 -37.68
CA VAL A 710 9.45 29.22 -36.49
C VAL A 710 10.44 30.37 -36.21
N ALA A 711 11.75 30.11 -36.31
CA ALA A 711 12.81 31.11 -36.12
C ALA A 711 12.67 32.27 -37.12
N ARG A 712 12.43 31.94 -38.40
CA ARG A 712 12.13 32.92 -39.44
C ARG A 712 10.91 33.78 -39.09
N GLY A 713 9.89 33.18 -38.49
CA GLY A 713 8.71 33.86 -37.97
C GLY A 713 9.04 34.93 -36.94
N PHE A 714 9.88 34.62 -35.95
CA PHE A 714 10.35 35.61 -34.97
C PHE A 714 11.22 36.70 -35.61
N MET A 715 12.10 36.33 -36.54
CA MET A 715 13.01 37.28 -37.21
C MET A 715 12.27 38.39 -37.97
N GLY A 716 11.05 38.13 -38.43
CA GLY A 716 10.18 39.13 -39.06
C GLY A 716 9.55 40.13 -38.08
N SER A 717 9.67 39.91 -36.76
CA SER A 717 9.04 40.77 -35.76
C SER A 717 9.83 42.05 -35.50
N GLN A 718 9.11 43.13 -35.15
CA GLN A 718 9.74 44.41 -34.77
C GLN A 718 10.55 44.30 -33.47
N GLU A 719 10.25 43.33 -32.62
CA GLU A 719 10.99 43.09 -31.38
C GLU A 719 12.36 42.45 -31.68
N PHE A 720 12.40 41.42 -32.53
CA PHE A 720 13.65 40.83 -32.99
C PHE A 720 14.54 41.85 -33.69
N ILE A 721 13.98 42.65 -34.60
CA ILE A 721 14.72 43.68 -35.33
C ILE A 721 15.37 44.71 -34.38
N ARG A 722 14.72 45.03 -33.26
CA ARG A 722 15.28 45.94 -32.24
C ARG A 722 16.46 45.31 -31.48
N LEU A 723 16.40 44.01 -31.19
CA LEU A 723 17.44 43.30 -30.44
C LEU A 723 18.64 42.94 -31.31
N TYR A 724 18.40 42.51 -32.55
CA TYR A 724 19.41 41.94 -33.43
C TYR A 724 19.82 42.85 -34.60
N GLY A 725 19.05 43.91 -34.89
CA GLY A 725 19.33 44.90 -35.91
C GLY A 725 18.80 44.54 -37.31
N GLN A 726 18.14 45.49 -37.98
CA GLN A 726 17.49 45.29 -39.29
C GLN A 726 18.48 44.97 -40.44
N SER A 727 19.74 45.37 -40.31
CA SER A 727 20.79 45.18 -41.33
C SER A 727 22.14 44.88 -40.69
N ALA A 728 22.12 44.11 -39.59
CA ALA A 728 23.34 43.69 -38.92
C ALA A 728 24.21 42.87 -39.88
N SER A 729 25.52 43.12 -39.86
CA SER A 729 26.50 42.22 -40.51
C SER A 729 26.50 40.85 -39.82
N ASP A 730 27.06 39.82 -40.46
CA ASP A 730 27.10 38.48 -39.86
C ASP A 730 27.85 38.48 -38.52
N ALA A 731 28.95 39.23 -38.43
CA ALA A 731 29.69 39.43 -37.19
C ALA A 731 28.83 40.09 -36.09
N GLN A 732 28.08 41.14 -36.43
CA GLN A 732 27.19 41.80 -35.47
C GLN A 732 26.04 40.89 -35.04
N PHE A 733 25.48 40.11 -35.96
CA PHE A 733 24.40 39.17 -35.67
C PHE A 733 24.85 38.08 -34.69
N VAL A 734 26.03 37.48 -34.93
CA VAL A 734 26.64 36.49 -34.03
C VAL A 734 26.93 37.09 -32.66
N ASP A 735 27.48 38.31 -32.60
CA ASP A 735 27.72 39.01 -31.33
C ASP A 735 26.42 39.21 -30.54
N GLN A 736 25.31 39.56 -31.22
CA GLN A 736 24.01 39.69 -30.57
C GLN A 736 23.44 38.35 -30.09
N LEU A 737 23.65 37.25 -30.82
CA LEU A 737 23.22 35.91 -30.35
C LEU A 737 23.94 35.51 -29.06
N TYR A 738 25.25 35.71 -28.98
CA TYR A 738 26.01 35.46 -27.76
C TYR A 738 25.50 36.30 -26.57
N ASN A 739 25.24 37.59 -26.79
CA ASN A 739 24.79 38.49 -25.72
C ASN A 739 23.34 38.25 -25.29
N ASN A 740 22.43 38.01 -26.23
CA ASN A 740 20.99 37.91 -25.96
C ASN A 740 20.54 36.50 -25.62
N VAL A 741 21.20 35.46 -26.14
CA VAL A 741 20.84 34.05 -25.89
C VAL A 741 21.69 33.44 -24.79
N LEU A 742 23.02 33.66 -24.82
CA LEU A 742 23.94 33.00 -23.88
C LEU A 742 24.41 33.95 -22.76
N HIS A 743 24.03 35.23 -22.81
CA HIS A 743 24.36 36.26 -21.83
C HIS A 743 25.86 36.43 -21.56
N ARG A 744 26.68 36.22 -22.59
CA ARG A 744 28.13 36.41 -22.53
C ARG A 744 28.70 36.81 -23.88
N ALA A 745 29.96 37.22 -23.90
CA ALA A 745 30.69 37.34 -25.17
C ALA A 745 31.06 35.96 -25.72
N GLY A 746 31.06 35.82 -27.04
CA GLY A 746 31.64 34.66 -27.73
C GLY A 746 33.16 34.67 -27.59
N ASP A 747 33.75 33.50 -27.33
CA ASP A 747 35.19 33.33 -27.44
C ASP A 747 35.63 33.44 -28.91
N ALA A 748 36.91 33.67 -29.14
CA ALA A 748 37.42 33.97 -30.47
C ALA A 748 37.14 32.84 -31.50
N GLU A 749 37.25 31.58 -31.07
CA GLU A 749 37.09 30.41 -31.93
C GLU A 749 35.61 30.15 -32.23
N GLY A 750 34.76 30.10 -31.19
CA GLY A 750 33.32 29.90 -31.33
C GLY A 750 32.65 31.02 -32.11
N ARG A 751 33.05 32.28 -31.86
CA ARG A 751 32.57 33.43 -32.63
C ARG A 751 32.93 33.33 -34.10
N GLN A 752 34.18 32.96 -34.41
CA GLN A 752 34.62 32.84 -35.80
C GLN A 752 33.91 31.69 -36.53
N PHE A 753 33.71 30.55 -35.85
CA PHE A 753 32.97 29.42 -36.39
C PHE A 753 31.56 29.82 -36.89
N TRP A 754 30.80 30.58 -36.09
CA TRP A 754 29.46 31.02 -36.50
C TRP A 754 29.48 32.09 -37.60
N ILE A 755 30.51 32.94 -37.63
CA ILE A 755 30.69 33.90 -38.74
C ILE A 755 30.98 33.16 -40.05
N ASP A 756 31.83 32.14 -40.02
CA ASP A 756 32.14 31.32 -41.19
C ASP A 756 30.91 30.51 -41.64
N ALA A 757 30.09 30.02 -40.71
CA ALA A 757 28.81 29.37 -41.04
C ALA A 757 27.91 30.27 -41.90
N LEU A 758 27.78 31.55 -41.54
CA LEU A 758 26.96 32.51 -42.29
C LEU A 758 27.63 32.97 -43.59
N SER A 759 28.91 33.36 -43.53
CA SER A 759 29.58 34.06 -44.63
C SER A 759 30.25 33.15 -45.66
N VAL A 760 30.75 32.00 -45.23
CA VAL A 760 31.46 31.02 -46.08
C VAL A 760 30.54 29.87 -46.47
N HIS A 761 29.81 29.32 -45.51
CA HIS A 761 28.94 28.16 -45.73
C HIS A 761 27.50 28.54 -46.09
N HIS A 762 27.17 29.84 -46.07
CA HIS A 762 25.86 30.37 -46.44
C HIS A 762 24.70 29.74 -45.66
N ALA A 763 24.94 29.36 -44.40
CA ALA A 763 23.88 28.92 -43.51
C ALA A 763 22.87 30.07 -43.33
N PRO A 764 21.57 29.81 -43.45
CA PRO A 764 20.56 30.83 -43.24
C PRO A 764 20.53 31.25 -41.76
N ARG A 765 20.24 32.53 -41.49
CA ARG A 765 20.29 33.09 -40.13
C ARG A 765 19.29 32.45 -39.18
N GLU A 766 18.14 31.99 -39.69
CA GLU A 766 17.15 31.25 -38.92
C GLU A 766 17.68 29.90 -38.40
N GLU A 767 18.54 29.22 -39.16
CA GLU A 767 19.17 27.97 -38.71
C GLU A 767 20.22 28.24 -37.63
N VAL A 768 20.98 29.34 -37.76
CA VAL A 768 21.94 29.75 -36.74
C VAL A 768 21.23 30.14 -35.44
N LEU A 769 20.13 30.91 -35.51
CA LEU A 769 19.31 31.24 -34.34
C LEU A 769 18.74 29.97 -33.67
N ALA A 770 18.17 29.06 -34.45
CA ALA A 770 17.67 27.78 -33.95
C ALA A 770 18.80 26.98 -33.26
N SER A 771 19.99 26.95 -33.85
CA SER A 771 21.16 26.27 -33.28
C SER A 771 21.63 26.89 -31.96
N PHE A 772 21.61 28.21 -31.82
CA PHE A 772 21.88 28.87 -30.54
C PHE A 772 20.81 28.53 -29.50
N SER A 773 19.53 28.53 -29.88
CA SER A 773 18.43 28.19 -28.97
C SER A 773 18.52 26.76 -28.44
N GLU A 774 19.01 25.82 -29.25
CA GLU A 774 19.17 24.41 -28.90
C GLU A 774 20.58 24.05 -28.42
N SER A 775 21.44 25.04 -28.19
CA SER A 775 22.75 24.80 -27.61
C SER A 775 22.61 24.25 -26.18
N VAL A 776 23.51 23.34 -25.79
CA VAL A 776 23.56 22.77 -24.43
C VAL A 776 23.63 23.88 -23.36
N GLU A 777 24.35 24.97 -23.67
CA GLU A 777 24.45 26.12 -22.79
C GLU A 777 23.11 26.83 -22.61
N ASN A 778 22.37 27.12 -23.70
CA ASN A 778 21.05 27.74 -23.60
C ASN A 778 20.04 26.81 -22.90
N GLN A 779 20.02 25.51 -23.25
CA GLN A 779 19.17 24.53 -22.57
C GLN A 779 19.41 24.53 -21.05
N ALA A 780 20.67 24.58 -20.61
CA ALA A 780 21.03 24.67 -19.19
C ALA A 780 20.62 26.01 -18.53
N GLN A 781 20.60 27.12 -19.27
CA GLN A 781 20.10 28.41 -18.76
C GLN A 781 18.58 28.43 -18.61
N VAL A 782 17.86 27.74 -19.50
CA VAL A 782 16.39 27.74 -19.53
C VAL A 782 15.77 26.68 -18.61
N ILE A 783 16.45 25.56 -18.37
CA ILE A 783 15.87 24.38 -17.71
C ILE A 783 15.17 24.70 -16.38
N GLY A 784 15.75 25.59 -15.56
CA GLY A 784 15.16 25.98 -14.28
C GLY A 784 13.76 26.61 -14.39
N SER A 785 13.43 27.20 -15.55
CA SER A 785 12.13 27.84 -15.82
C SER A 785 11.09 26.88 -16.39
N ILE A 786 11.51 25.74 -16.98
CA ILE A 786 10.62 24.83 -17.72
C ILE A 786 10.56 23.41 -17.14
N GLN A 787 11.46 23.04 -16.22
CA GLN A 787 11.58 21.69 -15.64
C GLN A 787 10.30 21.12 -14.99
N ASN A 788 9.32 21.97 -14.66
CA ASN A 788 8.03 21.56 -14.07
C ASN A 788 6.87 21.64 -15.07
N GLY A 789 7.18 21.65 -16.36
CA GLY A 789 6.24 21.87 -17.45
C GLY A 789 6.15 23.34 -17.86
N ILE A 790 5.61 23.58 -19.06
CA ILE A 790 5.56 24.88 -19.71
C ILE A 790 4.10 25.33 -19.79
N GLU A 791 3.73 26.40 -19.08
CA GLU A 791 2.39 26.98 -19.16
C GLU A 791 2.18 27.75 -20.48
N PHE A 792 1.06 27.48 -21.15
CA PHE A 792 0.68 28.14 -22.40
C PHE A 792 -0.84 28.19 -22.57
N THR A 793 -1.30 28.99 -23.53
CA THR A 793 -2.70 29.00 -23.99
C THR A 793 -2.78 28.27 -25.32
N PRO A 794 -3.53 27.15 -25.44
CA PRO A 794 -3.68 26.44 -26.70
C PRO A 794 -4.13 27.35 -27.83
N TRP A 795 -3.59 27.11 -29.03
CA TRP A 795 -3.91 27.86 -30.23
C TRP A 795 -4.82 27.03 -31.13
N GLY A 796 -5.94 27.62 -31.58
CA GLY A 796 -7.03 26.91 -32.26
C GLY A 796 -8.26 26.82 -31.36
#